data_AF-A0A1G3CIE7-F1
#
_entry.id   AF-A0A1G3CIE7-F1
#
_cell.length_a   1.000
_cell.length_b   1.000
_cell.length_c   1.000
_cell.angle_alpha   90.00
_cell.angle_beta   90.00
_cell.angle_gamma   90.00
#
_symmetry.space_group_name_H-M   'P 1'
#
loop_
_entity.id
_entity.type
_entity.pdbx_description
1 polymer ?
#
loop_
_entity_poly.entity_id
_entity_poly.type
_entity_poly.pdbx_seq_one_letter_code
_entity_poly.pdbx_strand_id
1 'polypeptide(L)'
;MYPSFRLKKREITNTLLKSIHNRLDEAIDTIREKDPVFYKNCNKLFALLKQPQSVWERHLEFYKDTGQKIVLYSSVVFHNTALGPPKGGVMLITPQILGKDFFKTFDSFRDQRASVEETWKSCCKWVTEEIEALSIVTTLKLALYSLPLGGGMCGVFLGELKDINGEIFLQSIELANDEKQRLFREIGYLLTMEGIMGYNTYSPGPDLGTDEAMMDSMADGHFRALAEMEEIKEKGLLERLKNIRDSEIIWTSGMPYLKVADEFSKNIRKYGDGKQSVPELGAVTSKTYSGLEGRTEATAFAAVEITNFLVWYNENPKDYLKVRIGRERKNYLEGKTVVIQGFGKAGLNAARYFSLMGAKVVAVSEYDQKQKKIVAIYNIQGLNIPALVEYREKRGSIYMFEEAKIYEDPCQLLEEKADILFLAAIENQITVYNAFNIQANYVVSAVNGGITQEGYHILRENRKIIGSDSIVKSGGIIASYLEKIQNAQNDTWEKNYVFEDIIARIENVLKNNVIKNQVEKHGMDMSLAGDVVAIRRIVSTTEAKYLQRVKKAAKKPIIIGIFDSGLGGIIVAEKLNKMLSEGNIKLLLLTDKANFPFGQKTQDEINKIAFQAIYEINERCRNIKKSNVFFNKVFNKIPYLMKCLLMKLGIVSRDIIVCFACNTVDTLVDRQRLRKRFPHIQFIGPVQNTIAKIKKLPMEAKIGVIGTVGTIKSGIYEKHIREAGYSVIVKSTPLLAVLSEMLYKKSFDTEEMQKAFYRIAREIIQANLEEFIKCNRISHICLACTHYDYLKATIKDIFGELQFISTVETVIDEVKNLLKRLPLQLGERELEFVKMAKKGRDFDRLILEEIILSQYLTPNEKVRFGEMENQIKGIIQNKLAETRAEEIEDIKFFDSKSVKVKSYGKEWVISLFPRD
;
A
#
# COMPACT_ATOMS: atom_id res chain seq x y z
N MET A 1 16.87 6.45 17.57
CA MET A 1 18.32 6.38 17.26
C MET A 1 18.47 5.30 16.18
N TYR A 2 18.73 5.68 14.92
CA TYR A 2 18.90 4.73 13.81
C TYR A 2 19.98 3.70 14.19
N PRO A 3 19.76 2.38 14.01
CA PRO A 3 20.84 1.41 14.16
C PRO A 3 21.98 1.86 13.26
N SER A 4 23.20 1.87 13.80
CA SER A 4 24.39 2.27 13.06
C SER A 4 24.48 1.40 11.81
N PHE A 5 24.17 1.96 10.64
CA PHE A 5 24.50 1.35 9.37
C PHE A 5 26.03 1.29 9.33
N ARG A 6 26.61 0.17 9.75
CA ARG A 6 28.03 -0.11 9.52
C ARG A 6 28.16 -0.30 8.01
N LEU A 7 28.52 0.77 7.31
CA LEU A 7 28.92 0.72 5.92
C LEU A 7 30.10 -0.24 5.82
N LYS A 8 29.94 -1.37 5.12
CA LYS A 8 31.10 -2.12 4.66
C LYS A 8 31.82 -1.21 3.66
N LYS A 9 33.07 -0.86 3.94
CA LYS A 9 33.93 -0.22 2.92
C LYS A 9 34.04 -1.21 1.76
N ARG A 10 33.41 -0.89 0.64
CA ARG A 10 33.53 -1.61 -0.63
C ARG A 10 34.45 -0.80 -1.53
N GLU A 11 35.41 -1.47 -2.13
CA GLU A 11 36.24 -0.89 -3.17
C GLU A 11 35.43 -0.82 -4.47
N ILE A 12 35.17 0.41 -4.92
CA ILE A 12 34.53 0.70 -6.19
C ILE A 12 35.61 0.71 -7.27
N THR A 13 35.40 -0.07 -8.31
CA THR A 13 36.32 -0.20 -9.46
C THR A 13 35.86 0.67 -10.63
N ASN A 14 34.56 0.68 -10.89
CA ASN A 14 33.92 1.39 -11.98
C ASN A 14 34.00 2.93 -11.82
N THR A 15 34.39 3.62 -12.89
CA THR A 15 34.61 5.06 -12.89
C THR A 15 33.32 5.88 -12.92
N LEU A 16 32.26 5.40 -13.56
CA LEU A 16 30.95 6.06 -13.55
C LEU A 16 30.35 6.08 -12.13
N LEU A 17 30.41 4.96 -11.41
CA LEU A 17 29.91 4.88 -10.03
C LEU A 17 30.71 5.80 -9.09
N LYS A 18 32.04 5.91 -9.27
CA LYS A 18 32.86 6.89 -8.55
C LYS A 18 32.42 8.32 -8.85
N SER A 19 32.24 8.67 -10.11
CA SER A 19 31.78 10.00 -10.55
C SER A 19 30.44 10.36 -9.91
N ILE A 20 29.47 9.43 -9.93
CA ILE A 20 28.15 9.65 -9.29
C ILE A 20 28.25 9.76 -7.77
N HIS A 21 29.13 8.99 -7.12
CA HIS A 21 29.35 9.12 -5.68
C HIS A 21 29.98 10.48 -5.31
N ASN A 22 30.90 10.99 -6.11
CA ASN A 22 31.50 12.32 -5.92
C ASN A 22 30.45 13.42 -6.09
N ARG A 23 29.61 13.29 -7.12
CA ARG A 23 28.47 14.19 -7.35
C ARG A 23 27.50 14.22 -6.17
N LEU A 24 27.17 13.05 -5.61
CA LEU A 24 26.34 12.97 -4.39
C LEU A 24 27.01 13.67 -3.21
N ASP A 25 28.31 13.48 -3.00
CA ASP A 25 29.05 14.16 -1.92
C ASP A 25 28.99 15.67 -2.08
N GLU A 26 29.21 16.21 -3.28
CA GLU A 26 29.12 17.65 -3.53
C GLU A 26 27.74 18.19 -3.17
N ALA A 27 26.66 17.51 -3.57
CA ALA A 27 25.30 17.91 -3.24
C ALA A 27 25.00 17.79 -1.73
N ILE A 28 25.52 16.76 -1.05
CA ILE A 28 25.39 16.58 0.40
C ILE A 28 26.16 17.66 1.17
N ASP A 29 27.38 17.98 0.73
CA ASP A 29 28.22 19.02 1.33
C ASP A 29 27.60 20.40 1.11
N THR A 30 27.02 20.64 -0.06
CA THR A 30 26.22 21.84 -0.34
C THR A 30 25.03 21.95 0.61
N ILE A 31 24.32 20.84 0.88
CA ILE A 31 23.23 20.80 1.88
C ILE A 31 23.79 21.10 3.29
N ARG A 32 24.94 20.53 3.66
CA ARG A 32 25.60 20.77 4.95
C ARG A 32 25.91 22.24 5.18
N GLU A 33 26.41 22.91 4.16
CA GLU A 33 26.81 24.32 4.22
C GLU A 33 25.61 25.27 4.18
N LYS A 34 24.66 25.03 3.26
CA LYS A 34 23.56 25.96 2.98
C LYS A 34 22.31 25.70 3.82
N ASP A 35 22.15 24.49 4.38
CA ASP A 35 21.06 24.09 5.28
C ASP A 35 21.54 23.12 6.38
N PRO A 36 22.34 23.61 7.36
CA PRO A 36 22.95 22.78 8.39
C PRO A 36 21.90 22.11 9.31
N VAL A 37 20.71 22.70 9.46
CA VAL A 37 19.62 22.14 10.26
C VAL A 37 19.06 20.88 9.60
N PHE A 38 18.74 20.96 8.30
CA PHE A 38 18.30 19.79 7.54
C PHE A 38 19.38 18.70 7.55
N TYR A 39 20.63 19.07 7.28
CA TYR A 39 21.75 18.13 7.31
C TYR A 39 21.85 17.40 8.65
N LYS A 40 21.83 18.13 9.77
CA LYS A 40 21.95 17.55 11.11
C LYS A 40 20.82 16.56 11.42
N ASN A 41 19.58 16.87 11.02
CA ASN A 41 18.43 16.00 11.24
C ASN A 41 18.53 14.69 10.45
N CYS A 42 19.09 14.77 9.25
CA CYS A 42 19.08 13.68 8.27
C CYS A 42 20.43 12.99 8.07
N ASN A 43 21.50 13.39 8.76
CA ASN A 43 22.89 13.02 8.42
C ASN A 43 23.13 11.51 8.29
N LYS A 44 22.45 10.69 9.09
CA LYS A 44 22.56 9.22 9.06
C LYS A 44 21.98 8.58 7.80
N LEU A 45 21.11 9.30 7.07
CA LEU A 45 20.41 8.79 5.90
C LEU A 45 21.17 9.06 4.60
N PHE A 46 22.07 10.06 4.56
CA PHE A 46 22.85 10.36 3.35
C PHE A 46 23.75 9.18 2.93
N ALA A 47 24.24 8.40 3.91
CA ALA A 47 24.99 7.18 3.66
C ALA A 47 24.23 6.14 2.82
N LEU A 48 22.89 6.15 2.85
CA LEU A 48 22.04 5.24 2.09
C LEU A 48 21.92 5.62 0.61
N LEU A 49 22.35 6.83 0.21
CA LEU A 49 22.30 7.29 -1.19
C LEU A 49 23.40 6.67 -2.05
N LYS A 50 24.44 6.10 -1.42
CA LYS A 50 25.61 5.50 -2.07
C LYS A 50 25.59 3.98 -2.00
N GLN A 51 24.45 3.39 -1.64
CA GLN A 51 24.32 1.96 -1.48
C GLN A 51 23.10 1.45 -2.23
N PRO A 52 23.22 0.33 -2.95
CA PRO A 52 22.06 -0.32 -3.51
C PRO A 52 21.21 -0.87 -2.36
N GLN A 53 19.90 -0.80 -2.51
CA GLN A 53 18.97 -1.42 -1.58
C GLN A 53 18.99 -2.95 -1.72
N SER A 54 19.10 -3.44 -2.95
CA SER A 54 19.27 -4.85 -3.27
C SER A 54 19.88 -5.01 -4.65
N VAL A 55 20.59 -6.11 -4.83
CA VAL A 55 21.21 -6.52 -6.08
C VAL A 55 20.73 -7.95 -6.36
N TRP A 56 20.31 -8.21 -7.60
CA TRP A 56 19.99 -9.54 -8.11
C TRP A 56 20.95 -9.86 -9.25
N GLU A 57 21.48 -11.07 -9.30
CA GLU A 57 22.48 -11.50 -10.30
C GLU A 57 22.19 -12.93 -10.74
N ARG A 58 22.30 -13.19 -12.05
CA ARG A 58 22.16 -14.51 -12.65
C ARG A 58 23.11 -14.72 -13.82
N HIS A 59 23.52 -15.97 -13.98
CA HIS A 59 24.03 -16.49 -15.25
C HIS A 59 22.87 -17.12 -16.01
N LEU A 60 22.69 -16.73 -17.26
CA LEU A 60 21.60 -17.16 -18.14
C LEU A 60 22.17 -18.05 -19.24
N GLU A 61 21.67 -19.28 -19.33
CA GLU A 61 21.96 -20.14 -20.48
C GLU A 61 21.01 -19.79 -21.62
N PHE A 62 21.55 -19.49 -22.80
CA PHE A 62 20.76 -19.15 -23.97
C PHE A 62 21.27 -19.92 -25.19
N TYR A 63 20.34 -20.34 -26.05
CA TYR A 63 20.66 -21.05 -27.28
C TYR A 63 20.36 -20.17 -28.49
N LYS A 64 21.41 -19.91 -29.27
CA LYS A 64 21.34 -19.24 -30.57
C LYS A 64 20.55 -20.09 -31.57
N ASP A 65 20.11 -19.48 -32.66
CA ASP A 65 19.38 -20.19 -33.72
C ASP A 65 20.27 -21.23 -34.42
N THR A 66 21.59 -21.03 -34.35
CA THR A 66 22.60 -22.01 -34.78
C THR A 66 22.68 -23.26 -33.88
N GLY A 67 21.95 -23.29 -32.76
CA GLY A 67 22.07 -24.31 -31.72
C GLY A 67 23.25 -24.09 -30.76
N GLN A 68 24.06 -23.05 -30.97
CA GLN A 68 25.17 -22.72 -30.08
C GLN A 68 24.65 -22.27 -28.71
N LYS A 69 25.11 -22.95 -27.66
CA LYS A 69 24.89 -22.54 -26.26
C LYS A 69 25.83 -21.39 -25.91
N ILE A 70 25.28 -20.33 -25.33
CA ILE A 70 26.02 -19.21 -24.74
C ILE A 70 25.59 -19.01 -23.28
N VAL A 71 26.47 -18.43 -22.48
CA VAL A 71 26.17 -18.07 -21.08
C VAL A 71 26.32 -16.57 -20.93
N LEU A 72 25.23 -15.91 -20.55
CA LEU A 72 25.18 -14.46 -20.36
C LEU A 72 25.15 -14.13 -18.87
N TYR A 73 25.64 -12.96 -18.49
CA TYR A 73 25.51 -12.45 -17.13
C TYR A 73 24.46 -11.34 -17.09
N SER A 74 23.54 -11.42 -16.13
CA SER A 74 22.51 -10.41 -15.93
C SER A 74 22.49 -9.93 -14.49
N SER A 75 22.33 -8.62 -14.29
CA SER A 75 22.20 -8.00 -12.98
C SER A 75 21.04 -7.01 -12.95
N VAL A 76 20.35 -6.93 -11.81
CA VAL A 76 19.33 -5.92 -11.53
C VAL A 76 19.66 -5.25 -10.20
N VAL A 77 19.78 -3.92 -10.21
CA VAL A 77 20.07 -3.14 -9.01
C VAL A 77 18.89 -2.23 -8.68
N PHE A 78 18.44 -2.26 -7.42
CA PHE A 78 17.42 -1.34 -6.90
C PHE A 78 18.01 -0.34 -5.94
N HIS A 79 17.58 0.92 -6.04
CA HIS A 79 18.04 2.01 -5.20
C HIS A 79 16.85 2.81 -4.65
N ASN A 80 16.85 3.01 -3.32
CA ASN A 80 15.89 3.84 -2.58
C ASN A 80 14.40 3.59 -2.91
N THR A 81 13.91 2.35 -2.79
CA THR A 81 12.48 2.00 -2.94
C THR A 81 11.59 2.54 -1.81
N ALA A 82 12.19 3.28 -0.87
CA ALA A 82 11.47 4.18 0.01
C ALA A 82 10.66 5.25 -0.76
N LEU A 83 10.90 5.53 -2.03
CA LEU A 83 9.99 6.36 -2.83
C LEU A 83 8.77 5.58 -3.31
N GLY A 84 8.96 4.35 -3.79
CA GLY A 84 7.91 3.47 -4.31
C GLY A 84 8.51 2.28 -5.05
N PRO A 85 7.70 1.53 -5.83
CA PRO A 85 8.21 0.43 -6.65
C PRO A 85 9.30 0.91 -7.62
N PRO A 86 10.38 0.13 -7.83
CA PRO A 86 11.47 0.54 -8.70
C PRO A 86 11.05 0.68 -10.16
N LYS A 87 11.54 1.73 -10.82
CA LYS A 87 11.41 1.99 -12.25
C LYS A 87 12.78 2.29 -12.83
N GLY A 88 13.04 1.78 -14.02
CA GLY A 88 14.12 2.26 -14.89
C GLY A 88 14.23 1.40 -16.14
N GLY A 89 15.46 1.23 -16.62
CA GLY A 89 15.77 0.69 -17.94
C GLY A 89 16.43 -0.69 -17.91
N VAL A 90 16.39 -1.38 -19.05
CA VAL A 90 17.14 -2.61 -19.31
C VAL A 90 18.11 -2.34 -20.45
N MET A 91 19.38 -2.70 -20.24
CA MET A 91 20.47 -2.48 -21.20
C MET A 91 21.03 -3.79 -21.72
N LEU A 92 21.39 -3.80 -23.01
CA LEU A 92 22.30 -4.80 -23.59
C LEU A 92 23.70 -4.20 -23.60
N ILE A 93 24.60 -4.80 -22.81
CA ILE A 93 25.94 -4.26 -22.56
C ILE A 93 26.95 -5.11 -23.33
N THR A 94 27.49 -4.56 -24.41
CA THR A 94 28.64 -5.16 -25.08
C THR A 94 29.95 -4.68 -24.45
N PRO A 95 31.05 -5.46 -24.51
CA PRO A 95 32.36 -5.03 -24.05
C PRO A 95 32.78 -3.63 -24.50
N GLN A 96 32.45 -3.25 -25.75
CA GLN A 96 32.86 -1.95 -26.32
C GLN A 96 32.23 -0.76 -25.60
N ILE A 97 31.01 -0.90 -25.08
CA ILE A 97 30.29 0.20 -24.44
C ILE A 97 30.90 0.54 -23.07
N LEU A 98 31.53 -0.43 -22.38
CA LEU A 98 32.11 -0.23 -21.04
C LEU A 98 33.30 0.75 -21.01
N GLY A 99 33.81 1.15 -22.18
CA GLY A 99 34.77 2.24 -22.32
C GLY A 99 36.21 1.89 -21.95
N LYS A 100 37.10 2.88 -22.12
CA LYS A 100 38.56 2.68 -22.02
C LYS A 100 39.03 2.25 -20.64
N ASP A 101 38.42 2.75 -19.57
CA ASP A 101 38.87 2.43 -18.20
C ASP A 101 38.50 1.01 -17.77
N PHE A 102 37.41 0.47 -18.31
CA PHE A 102 37.10 -0.96 -18.19
C PHE A 102 38.20 -1.79 -18.86
N PHE A 103 38.58 -1.47 -20.10
CA PHE A 103 39.64 -2.21 -20.80
C PHE A 103 41.00 -2.08 -20.12
N LYS A 104 41.37 -0.92 -19.57
CA LYS A 104 42.59 -0.80 -18.73
C LYS A 104 42.54 -1.73 -17.52
N THR A 105 41.38 -1.83 -16.87
CA THR A 105 41.20 -2.71 -15.72
C THR A 105 41.30 -4.17 -16.15
N PHE A 106 40.63 -4.55 -17.24
CA PHE A 106 40.70 -5.88 -17.84
C PHE A 106 42.13 -6.26 -18.23
N ASP A 107 42.85 -5.38 -18.92
CA ASP A 107 44.23 -5.57 -19.33
C ASP A 107 45.15 -5.77 -18.11
N SER A 108 44.93 -5.05 -17.01
CA SER A 108 45.68 -5.28 -15.76
C SER A 108 45.48 -6.67 -15.18
N PHE A 109 44.29 -7.27 -15.28
CA PHE A 109 44.08 -8.66 -14.85
C PHE A 109 44.80 -9.65 -15.78
N ARG A 110 44.77 -9.38 -17.09
CA ARG A 110 45.50 -10.17 -18.09
C ARG A 110 47.02 -10.11 -17.83
N ASP A 111 47.57 -8.93 -17.60
CA ASP A 111 49.00 -8.71 -17.34
C ASP A 111 49.47 -9.39 -16.06
N GLN A 112 48.59 -9.47 -15.05
CA GLN A 112 48.83 -10.21 -13.80
C GLN A 112 48.67 -11.73 -13.93
N ARG A 113 48.30 -12.23 -15.12
CA ARG A 113 47.97 -13.64 -15.38
C ARG A 113 46.91 -14.18 -14.41
N ALA A 114 45.91 -13.35 -14.11
CA ALA A 114 44.75 -13.78 -13.33
C ALA A 114 44.01 -14.93 -14.02
N SER A 115 43.32 -15.76 -13.23
CA SER A 115 42.52 -16.85 -13.80
C SER A 115 41.33 -16.33 -14.61
N VAL A 116 40.79 -17.18 -15.51
CA VAL A 116 39.56 -16.87 -16.26
C VAL A 116 38.40 -16.57 -15.31
N GLU A 117 38.29 -17.30 -14.20
CA GLU A 117 37.25 -17.09 -13.19
C GLU A 117 37.38 -15.73 -12.49
N GLU A 118 38.59 -15.35 -12.05
CA GLU A 118 38.84 -14.05 -11.42
C GLU A 118 38.58 -12.89 -12.38
N THR A 119 39.03 -13.03 -13.62
CA THR A 119 38.83 -12.03 -14.69
C THR A 119 37.34 -11.87 -15.02
N TRP A 120 36.61 -12.98 -15.13
CA TRP A 120 35.16 -12.98 -15.36
C TRP A 120 34.41 -12.33 -14.21
N LYS A 121 34.75 -12.67 -12.97
CA LYS A 121 34.17 -12.05 -11.77
C LYS A 121 34.41 -10.54 -11.72
N SER A 122 35.59 -10.08 -12.16
CA SER A 122 35.90 -8.66 -12.29
C SER A 122 35.02 -7.97 -13.33
N CYS A 123 34.82 -8.59 -14.50
CA CYS A 123 33.91 -8.09 -15.53
C CYS A 123 32.46 -7.98 -15.04
N CYS A 124 31.94 -9.05 -14.43
CA CYS A 124 30.60 -9.08 -13.83
C CYS A 124 30.44 -8.00 -12.76
N LYS A 125 31.44 -7.84 -11.87
CA LYS A 125 31.45 -6.78 -10.87
C LYS A 125 31.32 -5.42 -11.55
N TRP A 126 32.16 -5.11 -12.53
CA TRP A 126 32.13 -3.84 -13.24
C TRP A 126 30.76 -3.53 -13.85
N VAL A 127 30.14 -4.52 -14.50
CA VAL A 127 28.78 -4.41 -15.05
C VAL A 127 27.76 -4.09 -13.96
N THR A 128 27.81 -4.78 -12.81
CA THR A 128 26.91 -4.49 -11.69
C THR A 128 27.13 -3.10 -11.10
N GLU A 129 28.37 -2.61 -11.02
CA GLU A 129 28.65 -1.24 -10.56
C GLU A 129 28.12 -0.17 -11.54
N GLU A 130 28.19 -0.45 -12.85
CA GLU A 130 27.60 0.39 -13.90
C GLU A 130 26.07 0.49 -13.73
N ILE A 131 25.41 -0.66 -13.52
CA ILE A 131 23.95 -0.71 -13.27
C ILE A 131 23.58 -0.03 -11.95
N GLU A 132 24.40 -0.16 -10.92
CA GLU A 132 24.24 0.54 -9.65
C GLU A 132 24.27 2.07 -9.84
N ALA A 133 25.27 2.57 -10.55
CA ALA A 133 25.40 3.98 -10.93
C ALA A 133 24.12 4.51 -11.59
N LEU A 134 23.65 3.83 -12.63
CA LEU A 134 22.46 4.25 -13.38
C LEU A 134 21.17 4.14 -12.54
N SER A 135 21.09 3.20 -11.60
CA SER A 135 19.95 3.09 -10.67
C SER A 135 19.87 4.28 -9.69
N ILE A 136 21.04 4.80 -9.27
CA ILE A 136 21.13 6.00 -8.43
C ILE A 136 20.66 7.22 -9.20
N VAL A 137 21.19 7.44 -10.42
CA VAL A 137 20.78 8.55 -11.30
C VAL A 137 19.28 8.48 -11.58
N THR A 138 18.75 7.29 -11.85
CA THR A 138 17.30 7.11 -12.07
C THR A 138 16.48 7.51 -10.84
N THR A 139 16.94 7.16 -9.64
CA THR A 139 16.28 7.58 -8.39
C THR A 139 16.28 9.10 -8.23
N LEU A 140 17.41 9.76 -8.48
CA LEU A 140 17.52 11.22 -8.38
C LEU A 140 16.51 11.91 -9.29
N LYS A 141 16.40 11.45 -10.54
CA LYS A 141 15.44 12.01 -11.49
C LYS A 141 13.99 11.76 -11.07
N LEU A 142 13.64 10.54 -10.66
CA LEU A 142 12.29 10.22 -10.16
C LEU A 142 11.92 11.11 -8.97
N ALA A 143 12.85 11.30 -8.03
CA ALA A 143 12.66 12.18 -6.87
C ALA A 143 12.52 13.65 -7.26
N LEU A 144 13.36 14.16 -8.17
CA LEU A 144 13.34 15.54 -8.66
C LEU A 144 12.01 15.89 -9.34
N TYR A 145 11.40 14.94 -10.05
CA TYR A 145 10.12 15.15 -10.74
C TYR A 145 8.88 14.74 -9.92
N SER A 146 9.06 14.48 -8.61
CA SER A 146 7.98 14.09 -7.69
C SER A 146 7.24 12.83 -8.15
N LEU A 147 7.94 11.91 -8.82
CA LEU A 147 7.39 10.63 -9.24
C LEU A 147 7.54 9.63 -8.08
N PRO A 148 6.45 8.99 -7.61
CA PRO A 148 6.46 8.15 -6.41
C PRO A 148 7.05 6.75 -6.68
N LEU A 149 8.26 6.70 -7.22
CA LEU A 149 8.96 5.48 -7.67
C LEU A 149 10.42 5.52 -7.23
N GLY A 150 10.98 4.35 -6.87
CA GLY A 150 12.42 4.18 -6.65
C GLY A 150 13.17 3.94 -7.96
N GLY A 151 14.50 4.00 -7.96
CA GLY A 151 15.28 3.63 -9.14
C GLY A 151 15.53 2.13 -9.22
N GLY A 152 15.45 1.58 -10.42
CA GLY A 152 15.90 0.22 -10.73
C GLY A 152 16.50 0.16 -12.11
N MET A 153 17.60 -0.58 -12.29
CA MET A 153 18.22 -0.79 -13.61
C MET A 153 18.56 -2.27 -13.78
N CYS A 154 18.52 -2.74 -15.02
CA CYS A 154 18.91 -4.09 -15.40
C CYS A 154 19.98 -4.03 -16.50
N GLY A 155 21.02 -4.85 -16.39
CA GLY A 155 22.07 -4.98 -17.39
C GLY A 155 22.28 -6.42 -17.78
N VAL A 156 22.31 -6.69 -19.08
CA VAL A 156 22.62 -8.00 -19.65
C VAL A 156 23.94 -7.89 -20.40
N PHE A 157 24.97 -8.56 -19.91
CA PHE A 157 26.32 -8.52 -20.46
C PHE A 157 26.48 -9.52 -21.60
N LEU A 158 26.77 -9.00 -22.80
CA LEU A 158 27.04 -9.73 -24.04
C LEU A 158 28.55 -9.87 -24.27
N GLY A 159 29.27 -10.33 -23.25
CA GLY A 159 30.71 -10.59 -23.32
C GLY A 159 31.02 -12.05 -23.02
N GLU A 160 32.05 -12.60 -23.67
CA GLU A 160 32.61 -13.91 -23.37
C GLU A 160 34.14 -13.84 -23.27
N LEU A 161 34.72 -14.62 -22.35
CA LEU A 161 36.18 -14.79 -22.27
C LEU A 161 36.61 -15.98 -23.10
N LYS A 162 37.68 -15.80 -23.88
CA LYS A 162 38.37 -16.88 -24.60
C LYS A 162 39.82 -16.94 -24.15
N ASP A 163 40.28 -18.14 -23.85
CA ASP A 163 41.70 -18.44 -23.67
C ASP A 163 42.28 -18.83 -25.04
N ILE A 164 43.28 -18.08 -25.49
CA ILE A 164 44.03 -18.38 -26.70
C ILE A 164 45.51 -18.42 -26.29
N ASN A 165 46.10 -19.62 -26.32
CA ASN A 165 47.52 -19.86 -25.98
C ASN A 165 47.94 -19.36 -24.57
N GLY A 166 47.04 -19.39 -23.58
CA GLY A 166 47.32 -18.93 -22.21
C GLY A 166 47.11 -17.44 -21.98
N GLU A 167 46.58 -16.72 -22.99
CA GLU A 167 46.15 -15.32 -22.87
C GLU A 167 44.62 -15.22 -22.94
N ILE A 168 44.06 -14.39 -22.07
CA ILE A 168 42.61 -14.18 -21.96
C ILE A 168 42.19 -13.00 -22.84
N PHE A 169 41.22 -13.24 -23.72
CA PHE A 169 40.60 -12.24 -24.58
C PHE A 169 39.12 -12.09 -24.24
N LEU A 170 38.63 -10.85 -24.19
CA LEU A 170 37.21 -10.54 -24.07
C LEU A 170 36.62 -10.26 -25.45
N GLN A 171 35.59 -11.02 -25.82
CA GLN A 171 34.89 -10.89 -27.10
C GLN A 171 33.42 -10.54 -26.89
N SER A 172 32.83 -9.85 -27.86
CA SER A 172 31.40 -9.55 -27.86
C SER A 172 30.60 -10.72 -28.40
N ILE A 173 29.48 -11.00 -27.76
CA ILE A 173 28.50 -11.95 -28.25
C ILE A 173 27.54 -11.21 -29.19
N GLU A 174 27.59 -11.57 -30.47
CA GLU A 174 26.65 -11.05 -31.48
C GLU A 174 25.36 -11.87 -31.48
N LEU A 175 24.23 -11.18 -31.42
CA LEU A 175 22.88 -11.75 -31.50
C LEU A 175 22.11 -11.12 -32.65
N ALA A 176 21.41 -11.94 -33.42
CA ALA A 176 20.43 -11.47 -34.40
C ALA A 176 19.22 -10.83 -33.70
N ASN A 177 18.40 -10.08 -34.44
CA ASN A 177 17.30 -9.30 -33.84
C ASN A 177 16.20 -10.19 -33.24
N ASP A 178 15.92 -11.32 -33.87
CA ASP A 178 15.06 -12.39 -33.36
C ASP A 178 15.65 -13.07 -32.11
N GLU A 179 16.95 -13.37 -32.11
CA GLU A 179 17.64 -13.89 -30.92
C GLU A 179 17.55 -12.91 -29.74
N LYS A 180 17.68 -11.59 -29.98
CA LYS A 180 17.50 -10.56 -28.95
C LYS A 180 16.06 -10.54 -28.41
N GLN A 181 15.06 -10.63 -29.28
CA GLN A 181 13.65 -10.71 -28.84
C GLN A 181 13.39 -11.96 -27.99
N ARG A 182 13.88 -13.14 -28.43
CA ARG A 182 13.79 -14.39 -27.65
C ARG A 182 14.46 -14.24 -26.29
N LEU A 183 15.66 -13.67 -26.23
CA LEU A 183 16.37 -13.42 -24.99
C LEU A 183 15.56 -12.51 -24.04
N PHE A 184 14.97 -11.42 -24.55
CA PHE A 184 14.19 -10.50 -23.71
C PHE A 184 12.87 -11.11 -23.22
N ARG A 185 12.25 -11.99 -24.00
CA ARG A 185 11.12 -12.79 -23.56
C ARG A 185 11.50 -13.68 -22.38
N GLU A 186 12.63 -14.38 -22.44
CA GLU A 186 13.11 -15.21 -21.33
C GLU A 186 13.51 -14.40 -20.10
N ILE A 187 14.13 -13.22 -20.28
CA ILE A 187 14.44 -12.34 -19.16
C ILE A 187 13.14 -11.85 -18.48
N GLY A 188 12.14 -11.44 -19.27
CA GLY A 188 10.83 -11.05 -18.75
C GLY A 188 10.16 -12.16 -17.95
N TYR A 189 10.22 -13.39 -18.46
CA TYR A 189 9.74 -14.59 -17.78
C TYR A 189 10.48 -14.82 -16.45
N LEU A 190 11.82 -14.91 -16.49
CA LEU A 190 12.65 -15.22 -15.32
C LEU A 190 12.49 -14.17 -14.21
N LEU A 191 12.56 -12.88 -14.56
CA LEU A 191 12.42 -11.80 -13.58
C LEU A 191 11.03 -11.82 -12.93
N THR A 192 10.00 -12.26 -13.65
CA THR A 192 8.64 -12.38 -13.11
C THR A 192 8.54 -13.58 -12.17
N MET A 193 9.02 -14.76 -12.60
CA MET A 193 9.02 -15.98 -11.79
C MET A 193 9.79 -15.81 -10.49
N GLU A 194 10.87 -15.04 -10.49
CA GLU A 194 11.65 -14.73 -9.29
C GLU A 194 11.09 -13.55 -8.46
N GLY A 195 9.94 -12.98 -8.85
CA GLY A 195 9.28 -11.87 -8.14
C GLY A 195 10.04 -10.54 -8.23
N ILE A 196 10.99 -10.40 -9.16
CA ILE A 196 11.79 -9.20 -9.38
C ILE A 196 10.98 -8.15 -10.15
N MET A 197 10.30 -8.55 -11.22
CA MET A 197 9.56 -7.68 -12.14
C MET A 197 8.03 -7.77 -11.98
N GLY A 198 7.32 -6.66 -12.25
CA GLY A 198 5.87 -6.57 -12.16
C GLY A 198 5.37 -5.14 -11.91
N TYR A 199 4.06 -4.92 -11.99
CA TYR A 199 3.47 -3.58 -11.84
C TYR A 199 3.82 -2.89 -10.51
N ASN A 200 3.76 -3.64 -9.39
CA ASN A 200 4.06 -3.18 -8.03
C ASN A 200 5.48 -3.53 -7.54
N THR A 201 6.32 -4.10 -8.41
CA THR A 201 7.72 -4.45 -8.11
C THR A 201 8.63 -3.65 -9.06
N TYR A 202 9.50 -4.27 -9.86
CA TYR A 202 10.31 -3.56 -10.85
C TYR A 202 9.59 -3.41 -12.18
N SER A 203 9.57 -2.18 -12.70
CA SER A 203 9.04 -1.89 -14.03
C SER A 203 10.14 -1.45 -15.00
N PRO A 204 10.60 -2.36 -15.89
CA PRO A 204 11.59 -2.01 -16.90
C PRO A 204 11.03 -1.17 -18.05
N GLY A 205 11.94 -0.58 -18.80
CA GLY A 205 11.73 0.10 -20.08
C GLY A 205 13.03 0.03 -20.89
N PRO A 206 13.06 0.57 -22.10
CA PRO A 206 14.25 0.46 -22.95
C PRO A 206 15.30 1.48 -22.52
N ASP A 207 16.55 1.11 -22.70
CA ASP A 207 17.74 1.94 -22.55
C ASP A 207 18.81 1.46 -23.57
N LEU A 208 20.08 1.79 -23.38
CA LEU A 208 21.13 1.50 -24.36
C LEU A 208 21.13 0.02 -24.82
N GLY A 209 21.10 -0.17 -26.14
CA GLY A 209 21.08 -1.48 -26.78
C GLY A 209 19.71 -2.17 -26.82
N THR A 210 18.64 -1.55 -26.31
CA THR A 210 17.29 -2.11 -26.32
C THR A 210 16.26 -1.19 -26.98
N ASP A 211 15.15 -1.76 -27.43
CA ASP A 211 14.10 -1.07 -28.19
C ASP A 211 12.68 -1.55 -27.79
N GLU A 212 11.67 -0.98 -28.44
CA GLU A 212 10.26 -1.31 -28.20
C GLU A 212 9.92 -2.78 -28.48
N ALA A 213 10.50 -3.40 -29.49
CA ALA A 213 10.24 -4.81 -29.83
C ALA A 213 10.78 -5.75 -28.74
N MET A 214 11.93 -5.43 -28.16
CA MET A 214 12.45 -6.14 -26.99
C MET A 214 11.57 -5.90 -25.76
N MET A 215 10.99 -4.71 -25.58
CA MET A 215 10.05 -4.44 -24.47
C MET A 215 8.73 -5.20 -24.62
N ASP A 216 8.21 -5.32 -25.85
CA ASP A 216 7.04 -6.17 -26.13
C ASP A 216 7.35 -7.64 -25.83
N SER A 217 8.51 -8.13 -26.25
CA SER A 217 8.96 -9.50 -25.97
C SER A 217 9.08 -9.74 -24.46
N MET A 218 9.65 -8.78 -23.72
CA MET A 218 9.77 -8.85 -22.27
C MET A 218 8.39 -8.86 -21.57
N ALA A 219 7.44 -8.06 -22.07
CA ALA A 219 6.08 -8.05 -21.55
C ALA A 219 5.34 -9.37 -21.86
N ASP A 220 5.58 -9.99 -23.02
CA ASP A 220 5.04 -11.30 -23.33
C ASP A 220 5.55 -12.38 -22.37
N GLY A 221 6.86 -12.41 -22.11
CA GLY A 221 7.47 -13.29 -21.11
C GLY A 221 6.89 -13.09 -19.71
N HIS A 222 6.59 -11.84 -19.34
CA HIS A 222 5.91 -11.51 -18.08
C HIS A 222 4.52 -12.14 -18.00
N PHE A 223 3.68 -11.96 -19.03
CA PHE A 223 2.33 -12.56 -19.02
C PHE A 223 2.36 -14.09 -19.07
N ARG A 224 3.34 -14.69 -19.77
CA ARG A 224 3.57 -16.14 -19.72
C ARG A 224 3.83 -16.60 -18.29
N ALA A 225 4.77 -15.97 -17.58
CA ALA A 225 5.09 -16.30 -16.19
C ALA A 225 3.87 -16.13 -15.27
N LEU A 226 3.14 -15.03 -15.39
CA LEU A 226 1.92 -14.80 -14.59
C LEU A 226 0.81 -15.82 -14.86
N ALA A 227 0.67 -16.29 -16.11
CA ALA A 227 -0.29 -17.33 -16.45
C ALA A 227 0.10 -18.70 -15.86
N GLU A 228 1.40 -19.02 -15.82
CA GLU A 228 1.94 -20.22 -15.16
C GLU A 228 1.78 -20.16 -13.63
N MET A 229 2.04 -18.99 -13.02
CA MET A 229 1.89 -18.75 -11.58
C MET A 229 0.44 -18.56 -11.13
N GLU A 230 -0.49 -18.38 -12.07
CA GLU A 230 -1.88 -18.03 -11.84
C GLU A 230 -2.10 -16.71 -11.07
N GLU A 231 -1.20 -15.73 -11.24
CA GLU A 231 -1.19 -14.45 -10.51
C GLU A 231 -1.91 -13.29 -11.23
N ILE A 232 -2.79 -13.60 -12.18
CA ILE A 232 -3.57 -12.58 -12.91
C ILE A 232 -4.91 -12.37 -12.21
N LYS A 233 -5.20 -11.10 -11.85
CA LYS A 233 -6.42 -10.75 -11.11
C LYS A 233 -7.70 -10.97 -11.91
N GLU A 234 -7.68 -10.58 -13.19
CA GLU A 234 -8.83 -10.71 -14.07
C GLU A 234 -8.98 -12.16 -14.53
N LYS A 235 -9.97 -12.87 -13.96
CA LYS A 235 -10.20 -14.30 -14.21
C LYS A 235 -10.41 -14.62 -15.69
N GLY A 236 -11.13 -13.76 -16.42
CA GLY A 236 -11.38 -13.93 -17.85
C GLY A 236 -10.13 -13.79 -18.71
N LEU A 237 -9.15 -12.97 -18.28
CA LEU A 237 -7.85 -12.89 -18.92
C LEU A 237 -7.01 -14.13 -18.59
N LEU A 238 -6.98 -14.54 -17.32
CA LEU A 238 -6.23 -15.70 -16.88
C LEU A 238 -6.61 -16.97 -17.66
N GLU A 239 -7.91 -17.21 -17.87
CA GLU A 239 -8.40 -18.37 -18.62
C GLU A 239 -7.92 -18.35 -20.08
N ARG A 240 -7.98 -17.18 -20.75
CA ARG A 240 -7.48 -17.03 -22.12
C ARG A 240 -5.99 -17.32 -22.22
N LEU A 241 -5.20 -16.83 -21.27
CA LEU A 241 -3.74 -17.03 -21.27
C LEU A 241 -3.34 -18.47 -20.93
N LYS A 242 -4.12 -19.17 -20.09
CA LYS A 242 -3.92 -20.61 -19.84
C LYS A 242 -4.13 -21.45 -21.11
N ASN A 243 -5.14 -21.13 -21.91
CA ASN A 243 -5.38 -21.83 -23.18
C ASN A 243 -4.20 -21.67 -24.17
N ILE A 244 -3.54 -20.51 -24.19
CA ILE A 244 -2.31 -20.30 -24.97
C ILE A 244 -1.21 -21.22 -24.45
N ARG A 245 -0.95 -21.21 -23.14
CA ARG A 245 0.07 -22.05 -22.51
C ARG A 245 -0.10 -23.53 -22.86
N ASP A 246 -1.34 -24.03 -22.86
CA ASP A 246 -1.62 -25.44 -23.10
C ASP A 246 -1.46 -25.85 -24.58
N SER A 247 -1.38 -24.87 -25.49
CA SER A 247 -1.27 -25.07 -26.95
C SER A 247 0.03 -24.54 -27.57
N GLU A 248 0.87 -23.82 -26.81
CA GLU A 248 2.07 -23.17 -27.33
C GLU A 248 3.23 -24.17 -27.54
N ILE A 249 3.89 -24.08 -28.71
CA ILE A 249 5.24 -24.59 -28.89
C ILE A 249 6.20 -23.55 -28.30
N ILE A 250 6.88 -23.90 -27.20
CA ILE A 250 7.82 -23.02 -26.49
C ILE A 250 8.77 -22.36 -27.51
N TRP A 251 9.10 -21.07 -27.33
CA TRP A 251 10.05 -20.28 -28.16
C TRP A 251 9.51 -19.54 -29.40
N THR A 252 8.24 -19.15 -29.45
CA THR A 252 7.74 -18.28 -30.55
C THR A 252 8.12 -16.80 -30.38
N SER A 253 8.34 -16.09 -31.50
CA SER A 253 8.47 -14.62 -31.56
C SER A 253 7.12 -13.90 -31.72
N GLY A 254 6.02 -14.66 -31.72
CA GLY A 254 4.68 -14.15 -32.04
C GLY A 254 4.02 -13.28 -30.96
N MET A 255 4.59 -13.23 -29.76
CA MET A 255 4.08 -12.51 -28.58
C MET A 255 2.59 -12.79 -28.26
N PRO A 256 2.17 -14.07 -28.17
CA PRO A 256 0.76 -14.42 -28.06
C PRO A 256 0.12 -13.96 -26.75
N TYR A 257 0.86 -13.93 -25.64
CA TYR A 257 0.32 -13.54 -24.33
C TYR A 257 0.10 -12.03 -24.25
N LEU A 258 1.06 -11.23 -24.71
CA LEU A 258 0.92 -9.77 -24.72
C LEU A 258 -0.25 -9.32 -25.61
N LYS A 259 -0.37 -9.89 -26.82
CA LYS A 259 -1.45 -9.56 -27.75
C LYS A 259 -2.83 -9.83 -27.16
N VAL A 260 -3.00 -10.99 -26.52
CA VAL A 260 -4.27 -11.34 -25.86
C VAL A 260 -4.55 -10.43 -24.67
N ALA A 261 -3.55 -10.06 -23.87
CA ALA A 261 -3.71 -9.10 -22.78
C ALA A 261 -4.10 -7.70 -23.29
N ASP A 262 -3.46 -7.22 -24.36
CA ASP A 262 -3.77 -5.94 -25.02
C ASP A 262 -5.20 -5.94 -25.58
N GLU A 263 -5.58 -6.96 -26.34
CA GLU A 263 -6.94 -7.11 -26.88
C GLU A 263 -7.99 -7.19 -25.77
N PHE A 264 -7.71 -7.94 -24.70
CA PHE A 264 -8.61 -8.04 -23.56
C PHE A 264 -8.81 -6.68 -22.87
N SER A 265 -7.73 -5.92 -22.70
CA SER A 265 -7.79 -4.58 -22.09
C SER A 265 -8.70 -3.62 -22.88
N LYS A 266 -8.64 -3.67 -24.22
CA LYS A 266 -9.49 -2.85 -25.10
C LYS A 266 -10.98 -3.21 -25.04
N ASN A 267 -11.29 -4.47 -24.71
CA ASN A 267 -12.66 -5.00 -24.73
C ASN A 267 -13.36 -5.04 -23.36
N ILE A 268 -12.64 -4.76 -22.27
CA ILE A 268 -13.24 -4.65 -20.93
C ILE A 268 -14.24 -3.49 -20.89
N ARG A 269 -15.52 -3.79 -20.59
CA ARG A 269 -16.58 -2.77 -20.43
C ARG A 269 -16.41 -2.03 -19.10
N LYS A 270 -16.38 -0.69 -19.14
CA LYS A 270 -16.46 0.18 -17.95
C LYS A 270 -17.88 0.09 -17.33
N TYR A 271 -18.17 -0.92 -16.51
CA TYR A 271 -19.44 -1.01 -15.76
C TYR A 271 -19.32 -0.49 -14.32
N GLY A 272 -20.40 0.12 -13.85
CA GLY A 272 -20.49 1.02 -12.69
C GLY A 272 -20.30 0.46 -11.28
N ASP A 273 -19.68 -0.71 -11.07
CA ASP A 273 -19.39 -1.24 -9.72
C ASP A 273 -17.92 -1.70 -9.50
N GLY A 274 -17.02 -1.45 -10.45
CA GLY A 274 -15.59 -1.66 -10.27
C GLY A 274 -14.82 -1.55 -11.59
N LYS A 275 -13.74 -0.77 -11.62
CA LYS A 275 -12.86 -0.70 -12.81
C LYS A 275 -12.14 -2.05 -12.98
N GLN A 276 -12.66 -2.91 -13.85
CA GLN A 276 -11.87 -3.98 -14.45
C GLN A 276 -10.71 -3.32 -15.21
N SER A 277 -9.48 -3.76 -14.93
CA SER A 277 -8.25 -3.20 -15.50
C SER A 277 -7.19 -4.29 -15.54
N VAL A 278 -6.20 -4.13 -16.42
CA VAL A 278 -5.07 -5.05 -16.55
C VAL A 278 -3.79 -4.31 -16.14
N PRO A 279 -3.59 -4.02 -14.83
CA PRO A 279 -2.42 -3.29 -14.36
C PRO A 279 -1.10 -3.98 -14.72
N GLU A 280 -1.11 -5.29 -14.95
CA GLU A 280 0.03 -6.09 -15.41
C GLU A 280 0.63 -5.56 -16.73
N LEU A 281 -0.17 -4.93 -17.60
CA LEU A 281 0.34 -4.26 -18.81
C LEU A 281 1.34 -3.13 -18.47
N GLY A 282 1.18 -2.49 -17.31
CA GLY A 282 2.08 -1.47 -16.79
C GLY A 282 3.36 -2.02 -16.16
N ALA A 283 3.63 -3.33 -16.22
CA ALA A 283 4.88 -3.90 -15.73
C ALA A 283 6.06 -3.48 -16.61
N VAL A 284 5.91 -3.50 -17.94
CA VAL A 284 6.93 -2.99 -18.89
C VAL A 284 6.43 -1.70 -19.53
N THR A 285 7.34 -0.79 -19.88
CA THR A 285 7.00 0.49 -20.53
C THR A 285 7.74 0.67 -21.86
N SER A 286 7.25 1.57 -22.71
CA SER A 286 7.64 1.76 -24.12
C SER A 286 7.35 0.53 -24.98
N LYS A 287 6.21 -0.09 -24.72
CA LYS A 287 5.65 -1.18 -25.53
C LYS A 287 4.99 -0.61 -26.79
N THR A 288 4.89 -1.39 -27.85
CA THR A 288 4.01 -1.04 -28.99
C THR A 288 2.56 -1.40 -28.68
N TYR A 289 2.32 -2.52 -27.98
CA TYR A 289 1.00 -2.93 -27.53
C TYR A 289 0.67 -2.27 -26.18
N SER A 290 -0.50 -1.62 -26.10
CA SER A 290 -0.88 -0.80 -24.94
C SER A 290 0.19 0.21 -24.52
N GLY A 291 0.97 0.70 -25.49
CA GLY A 291 1.99 1.73 -25.28
C GLY A 291 1.39 3.11 -25.04
N LEU A 292 2.25 4.06 -24.65
CA LEU A 292 1.89 5.47 -24.53
C LEU A 292 2.34 6.23 -25.78
N GLU A 293 1.43 6.98 -26.40
CA GLU A 293 1.78 7.86 -27.51
C GLU A 293 2.77 8.95 -27.09
N GLY A 294 3.72 9.27 -27.97
CA GLY A 294 4.78 10.24 -27.67
C GLY A 294 5.88 9.75 -26.72
N ARG A 295 5.80 8.52 -26.19
CA ARG A 295 6.80 7.97 -25.27
C ARG A 295 8.20 7.91 -25.88
N THR A 296 8.29 7.62 -27.17
CA THR A 296 9.56 7.49 -27.89
C THR A 296 10.28 8.83 -28.01
N GLU A 297 9.53 9.89 -28.27
CA GLU A 297 10.04 11.24 -28.46
C GLU A 297 10.19 12.01 -27.14
N ALA A 298 9.49 11.59 -26.08
CA ALA A 298 9.40 12.28 -24.80
C ALA A 298 10.75 12.70 -24.22
N THR A 299 11.78 11.84 -24.28
CA THR A 299 13.12 12.17 -23.78
C THR A 299 13.73 13.36 -24.51
N ALA A 300 13.67 13.35 -25.85
CA ALA A 300 14.23 14.41 -26.68
C ALA A 300 13.40 15.69 -26.53
N PHE A 301 12.07 15.56 -26.59
CA PHE A 301 11.13 16.65 -26.41
C PHE A 301 11.39 17.41 -25.10
N ALA A 302 11.38 16.69 -23.97
CA ALA A 302 11.66 17.29 -22.66
C ALA A 302 13.03 17.95 -22.59
N ALA A 303 14.07 17.32 -23.16
CA ALA A 303 15.43 17.86 -23.13
C ALA A 303 15.54 19.16 -23.94
N VAL A 304 14.87 19.27 -25.09
CA VAL A 304 14.80 20.50 -25.89
C VAL A 304 14.00 21.58 -25.15
N GLU A 305 12.87 21.23 -24.53
CA GLU A 305 12.10 22.17 -23.71
C GLU A 305 12.89 22.70 -22.51
N ILE A 306 13.68 21.85 -21.85
CA ILE A 306 14.57 22.27 -20.76
C ILE A 306 15.69 23.16 -21.32
N THR A 307 16.18 22.90 -22.53
CA THR A 307 17.16 23.78 -23.20
C THR A 307 16.56 25.16 -23.44
N ASN A 308 15.33 25.23 -23.98
CA ASN A 308 14.59 26.48 -24.15
C ASN A 308 14.45 27.23 -22.81
N PHE A 309 14.14 26.50 -21.74
CA PHE A 309 14.03 27.06 -20.39
C PHE A 309 15.37 27.58 -19.84
N LEU A 310 16.49 26.88 -20.09
CA LEU A 310 17.83 27.32 -19.70
C LEU A 310 18.24 28.60 -20.42
N VAL A 311 18.00 28.67 -21.73
CA VAL A 311 18.26 29.87 -22.54
C VAL A 311 17.42 31.03 -22.02
N TRP A 312 16.12 30.79 -21.80
CA TRP A 312 15.20 31.77 -21.26
C TRP A 312 15.64 32.33 -19.91
N TYR A 313 15.95 31.46 -18.95
CA TYR A 313 16.36 31.88 -17.60
C TYR A 313 17.64 32.72 -17.63
N ASN A 314 18.61 32.34 -18.46
CA ASN A 314 19.89 33.03 -18.57
C ASN A 314 19.77 34.39 -19.28
N GLU A 315 19.06 34.44 -20.41
CA GLU A 315 19.00 35.66 -21.25
C GLU A 315 17.91 36.63 -20.79
N ASN A 316 16.83 36.14 -20.17
CA ASN A 316 15.65 36.94 -19.82
C ASN A 316 15.13 36.68 -18.38
N PRO A 317 15.96 36.83 -17.33
CA PRO A 317 15.60 36.45 -15.96
C PRO A 317 14.45 37.26 -15.34
N LYS A 318 14.11 38.45 -15.85
CA LYS A 318 12.99 39.26 -15.31
C LYS A 318 11.62 38.79 -15.79
N ASP A 319 11.56 38.03 -16.88
CA ASP A 319 10.30 37.58 -17.48
C ASP A 319 9.85 36.21 -16.96
N TYR A 320 10.75 35.39 -16.40
CA TYR A 320 10.41 34.05 -15.96
C TYR A 320 9.45 33.98 -14.76
N LEU A 321 9.47 35.00 -13.90
CA LEU A 321 8.53 35.14 -12.79
C LEU A 321 7.10 35.51 -13.24
N LYS A 322 6.92 36.12 -14.42
CA LYS A 322 5.64 36.68 -14.89
C LYS A 322 4.69 35.65 -15.53
N VAL A 323 5.19 34.48 -15.95
CA VAL A 323 4.36 33.44 -16.57
C VAL A 323 3.80 32.51 -15.48
N ARG A 324 2.56 32.77 -15.06
CA ARG A 324 1.68 31.75 -14.47
C ARG A 324 1.12 30.90 -15.61
N ILE A 325 0.92 29.60 -15.34
CA ILE A 325 0.28 28.61 -16.20
C ILE A 325 -0.83 29.25 -17.05
N GLY A 326 -0.70 29.27 -18.38
CA GLY A 326 -1.74 29.72 -19.31
C GLY A 326 -1.49 30.97 -20.18
N ARG A 327 -0.24 31.44 -20.41
CA ARG A 327 0.06 32.43 -21.47
C ARG A 327 1.00 31.82 -22.52
N GLU A 328 0.89 32.27 -23.77
CA GLU A 328 1.68 31.81 -24.93
C GLU A 328 3.14 31.53 -24.55
N ARG A 329 3.58 30.29 -24.76
CA ARG A 329 4.97 29.90 -24.51
C ARG A 329 5.86 30.57 -25.55
N LYS A 330 6.80 31.39 -25.08
CA LYS A 330 7.80 32.00 -25.94
C LYS A 330 8.88 30.99 -26.29
N ASN A 331 9.27 31.00 -27.56
CA ASN A 331 10.38 30.25 -28.10
C ASN A 331 11.65 31.11 -28.04
N TYR A 332 12.69 30.63 -27.34
CA TYR A 332 13.99 31.29 -27.21
C TYR A 332 15.11 30.56 -27.96
N LEU A 333 14.77 29.46 -28.64
CA LEU A 333 15.71 28.69 -29.45
C LEU A 333 15.81 29.18 -30.89
N GLU A 334 14.88 30.05 -31.31
CA GLU A 334 14.87 30.61 -32.66
C GLU A 334 16.20 31.30 -32.99
N GLY A 335 16.82 30.89 -34.08
CA GLY A 335 18.10 31.41 -34.56
C GLY A 335 19.36 30.90 -33.82
N LYS A 336 19.22 30.19 -32.69
CA LYS A 336 20.36 29.59 -31.97
C LYS A 336 20.99 28.47 -32.81
N THR A 337 22.31 28.36 -32.74
CA THR A 337 23.07 27.27 -33.36
C THR A 337 23.24 26.10 -32.40
N VAL A 338 23.01 24.88 -32.89
CA VAL A 338 22.99 23.66 -32.08
C VAL A 338 23.91 22.60 -32.68
N VAL A 339 24.79 22.05 -31.86
CA VAL A 339 25.60 20.87 -32.16
C VAL A 339 25.03 19.69 -31.37
N ILE A 340 24.79 18.56 -32.04
CA ILE A 340 24.21 17.37 -31.42
C ILE A 340 25.17 16.19 -31.52
N GLN A 341 25.71 15.75 -30.39
CA GLN A 341 26.49 14.51 -30.33
C GLN A 341 25.53 13.32 -30.26
N GLY A 342 25.53 12.48 -31.29
CA GLY A 342 24.60 11.35 -31.42
C GLY A 342 23.35 11.67 -32.24
N PHE A 343 23.11 10.88 -33.28
CA PHE A 343 21.95 10.96 -34.17
C PHE A 343 21.13 9.66 -34.14
N GLY A 344 21.13 9.01 -32.97
CA GLY A 344 20.24 7.91 -32.63
C GLY A 344 18.83 8.41 -32.25
N LYS A 345 18.03 7.56 -31.60
CA LYS A 345 16.64 7.86 -31.24
C LYS A 345 16.45 9.19 -30.50
N ALA A 346 17.28 9.48 -29.49
CA ALA A 346 17.19 10.74 -28.75
C ALA A 346 17.67 11.93 -29.57
N GLY A 347 18.86 11.85 -30.17
CA GLY A 347 19.44 12.97 -30.91
C GLY A 347 18.73 13.32 -32.22
N LEU A 348 18.22 12.33 -32.96
CA LEU A 348 17.40 12.56 -34.16
C LEU A 348 16.11 13.31 -33.82
N ASN A 349 15.39 12.86 -32.78
CA ASN A 349 14.19 13.55 -32.33
C ASN A 349 14.52 14.95 -31.79
N ALA A 350 15.65 15.12 -31.09
CA ALA A 350 16.10 16.43 -30.63
C ALA A 350 16.39 17.36 -31.80
N ALA A 351 17.07 16.89 -32.86
CA ALA A 351 17.33 17.66 -34.07
C ALA A 351 16.02 18.12 -34.73
N ARG A 352 15.01 17.24 -34.81
CA ARG A 352 13.67 17.59 -35.29
C ARG A 352 13.03 18.70 -34.44
N TYR A 353 13.02 18.57 -33.11
CA TYR A 353 12.42 19.58 -32.23
C TYR A 353 13.17 20.91 -32.24
N PHE A 354 14.50 20.89 -32.21
CA PHE A 354 15.32 22.11 -32.37
C PHE A 354 15.00 22.83 -33.68
N SER A 355 14.95 22.09 -34.80
CA SER A 355 14.61 22.64 -36.11
C SER A 355 13.18 23.18 -36.16
N LEU A 356 12.20 22.48 -35.56
CA LEU A 356 10.81 22.95 -35.45
C LEU A 356 10.68 24.24 -34.62
N MET A 357 11.55 24.42 -33.62
CA MET A 357 11.67 25.64 -32.83
C MET A 357 12.57 26.69 -33.49
N GLY A 358 12.91 26.56 -34.77
CA GLY A 358 13.68 27.56 -35.52
C GLY A 358 15.16 27.65 -35.16
N ALA A 359 15.70 26.70 -34.38
CA ALA A 359 17.14 26.60 -34.13
C ALA A 359 17.85 25.98 -35.35
N LYS A 360 19.10 26.39 -35.58
CA LYS A 360 19.94 25.87 -36.66
C LYS A 360 20.81 24.73 -36.14
N VAL A 361 20.47 23.49 -36.47
CA VAL A 361 21.32 22.35 -36.16
C VAL A 361 22.51 22.35 -37.12
N VAL A 362 23.70 22.69 -36.65
CA VAL A 362 24.89 22.91 -37.50
C VAL A 362 25.78 21.68 -37.63
N ALA A 363 25.73 20.76 -36.66
CA ALA A 363 26.51 19.53 -36.71
C ALA A 363 25.83 18.38 -35.97
N VAL A 364 26.00 17.16 -36.48
CA VAL A 364 25.55 15.92 -35.82
C VAL A 364 26.59 14.80 -35.95
N SER A 365 26.63 13.87 -34.99
CA SER A 365 27.45 12.63 -35.08
C SER A 365 26.64 11.35 -34.90
N GLU A 366 27.12 10.25 -35.47
CA GLU A 366 26.54 8.92 -35.32
C GLU A 366 27.63 7.84 -35.36
N TYR A 367 27.39 6.70 -34.72
CA TYR A 367 28.18 5.49 -34.97
C TYR A 367 27.65 4.78 -36.22
N ASP A 368 28.41 4.82 -37.31
CA ASP A 368 28.06 4.14 -38.56
C ASP A 368 28.34 2.64 -38.45
N GLN A 369 27.28 1.83 -38.56
CA GLN A 369 27.36 0.37 -38.45
C GLN A 369 28.08 -0.28 -39.64
N LYS A 370 27.99 0.29 -40.84
CA LYS A 370 28.62 -0.24 -42.06
C LYS A 370 30.12 0.02 -42.07
N GLN A 371 30.51 1.23 -41.68
CA GLN A 371 31.90 1.68 -41.61
C GLN A 371 32.58 1.32 -40.28
N LYS A 372 31.79 0.88 -39.29
CA LYS A 372 32.24 0.55 -37.91
C LYS A 372 33.07 1.68 -37.29
N LYS A 373 32.66 2.93 -37.51
CA LYS A 373 33.34 4.13 -37.01
C LYS A 373 32.34 5.23 -36.67
N ILE A 374 32.76 6.16 -35.83
CA ILE A 374 32.00 7.39 -35.60
C ILE A 374 32.14 8.29 -36.83
N VAL A 375 31.01 8.82 -37.29
CA VAL A 375 30.94 9.80 -38.37
C VAL A 375 30.31 11.05 -37.79
N ALA A 376 30.92 12.20 -38.06
CA ALA A 376 30.37 13.50 -37.71
C ALA A 376 30.29 14.37 -38.97
N ILE A 377 29.17 15.06 -39.14
CA ILE A 377 28.93 15.95 -40.27
C ILE A 377 28.54 17.34 -39.80
N TYR A 378 28.83 18.36 -40.61
CA TYR A 378 28.48 19.74 -40.32
C TYR A 378 28.11 20.55 -41.55
N ASN A 379 27.27 21.56 -41.32
CA ASN A 379 27.00 22.66 -42.24
C ASN A 379 26.79 23.93 -41.41
N ILE A 380 27.68 24.91 -41.58
CA ILE A 380 27.64 26.18 -40.84
C ILE A 380 26.37 27.00 -41.10
N GLN A 381 25.71 26.78 -42.24
CA GLN A 381 24.43 27.43 -42.56
C GLN A 381 23.23 26.74 -41.88
N GLY A 382 23.44 25.54 -41.33
CA GLY A 382 22.41 24.66 -40.78
C GLY A 382 22.16 23.46 -41.68
N LEU A 383 21.99 22.28 -41.07
CA LEU A 383 21.62 21.03 -41.74
C LEU A 383 20.11 21.02 -42.02
N ASN A 384 19.73 20.57 -43.21
CA ASN A 384 18.34 20.26 -43.54
C ASN A 384 17.91 18.97 -42.82
N ILE A 385 17.35 19.11 -41.62
CA ILE A 385 17.01 17.97 -40.76
C ILE A 385 16.00 17.01 -41.42
N PRO A 386 14.90 17.45 -42.05
CA PRO A 386 14.02 16.55 -42.80
C PRO A 386 14.75 15.71 -43.84
N ALA A 387 15.59 16.33 -44.68
CA ALA A 387 16.35 15.62 -45.72
C ALA A 387 17.39 14.67 -45.14
N LEU A 388 18.08 15.07 -44.07
CA LEU A 388 19.07 14.23 -43.38
C LEU A 388 18.43 12.98 -42.76
N VAL A 389 17.23 13.12 -42.18
CA VAL A 389 16.50 11.97 -41.62
C VAL A 389 16.07 11.02 -42.73
N GLU A 390 15.50 11.52 -43.82
CA GLU A 390 15.14 10.69 -44.98
C GLU A 390 16.36 9.95 -45.56
N TYR A 391 17.50 10.65 -45.68
CA TYR A 391 18.76 10.07 -46.13
C TYR A 391 19.20 8.91 -45.21
N ARG A 392 19.18 9.15 -43.89
CA ARG A 392 19.56 8.15 -42.89
C ARG A 392 18.64 6.94 -42.92
N GLU A 393 17.33 7.14 -43.04
CA GLU A 393 16.34 6.04 -43.11
C GLU A 393 16.56 5.18 -44.36
N LYS A 394 16.88 5.78 -45.52
CA LYS A 394 17.15 5.05 -46.76
C LYS A 394 18.49 4.32 -46.77
N ARG A 395 19.56 4.94 -46.26
CA ARG A 395 20.93 4.41 -46.35
C ARG A 395 21.44 3.72 -45.10
N GLY A 396 20.76 3.88 -43.97
CA GLY A 396 21.18 3.39 -42.65
C GLY A 396 22.41 4.11 -42.08
N SER A 397 22.72 5.31 -42.59
CA SER A 397 23.89 6.11 -42.17
C SER A 397 23.72 7.56 -42.60
N ILE A 398 24.38 8.48 -41.87
CA ILE A 398 24.55 9.89 -42.23
C ILE A 398 25.82 10.17 -43.07
N TYR A 399 26.66 9.16 -43.28
CA TYR A 399 27.92 9.28 -44.00
C TYR A 399 27.68 9.73 -45.45
N MET A 400 28.50 10.68 -45.94
CA MET A 400 28.43 11.24 -47.29
C MET A 400 27.09 11.91 -47.63
N PHE A 401 26.41 12.49 -46.64
CA PHE A 401 25.26 13.36 -46.89
C PHE A 401 25.69 14.61 -47.66
N GLU A 402 25.16 14.80 -48.87
CA GLU A 402 25.68 15.75 -49.87
C GLU A 402 25.65 17.23 -49.43
N GLU A 403 24.67 17.61 -48.58
CA GLU A 403 24.52 18.97 -48.08
C GLU A 403 25.41 19.29 -46.85
N ALA A 404 26.32 18.38 -46.48
CA ALA A 404 27.18 18.52 -45.31
C ALA A 404 28.63 18.13 -45.59
N LYS A 405 29.55 18.76 -44.87
CA LYS A 405 30.95 18.34 -44.81
C LYS A 405 31.13 17.31 -43.70
N ILE A 406 32.14 16.45 -43.83
CA ILE A 406 32.48 15.43 -42.83
C ILE A 406 33.67 15.96 -42.01
N TYR A 407 33.64 15.80 -40.69
CA TYR A 407 34.83 16.03 -39.86
C TYR A 407 35.85 14.92 -40.07
N GLU A 408 37.14 15.30 -40.20
CA GLU A 408 38.23 14.32 -40.24
C GLU A 408 38.37 13.58 -38.90
N ASP A 409 38.35 14.33 -37.79
CA ASP A 409 38.24 13.78 -36.44
C ASP A 409 36.85 14.08 -35.86
N PRO A 410 35.99 13.07 -35.66
CA PRO A 410 34.66 13.25 -35.10
C PRO A 410 34.63 13.90 -33.72
N CYS A 411 35.72 13.85 -32.94
CA CYS A 411 35.80 14.49 -31.63
C CYS A 411 35.72 16.02 -31.71
N GLN A 412 36.15 16.62 -32.83
CA GLN A 412 36.12 18.07 -33.06
C GLN A 412 34.70 18.64 -33.00
N LEU A 413 33.68 17.82 -33.29
CA LEU A 413 32.28 18.22 -33.16
C LEU A 413 31.97 18.76 -31.75
N LEU A 414 32.54 18.19 -30.69
CA LEU A 414 32.27 18.65 -29.31
C LEU A 414 32.80 20.07 -29.05
N GLU A 415 33.83 20.49 -29.79
CA GLU A 415 34.52 21.78 -29.63
C GLU A 415 34.04 22.83 -30.64
N GLU A 416 33.12 22.45 -31.54
CA GLU A 416 32.57 23.33 -32.57
C GLU A 416 31.91 24.57 -31.97
N LYS A 417 32.08 25.71 -32.65
CA LYS A 417 31.52 26.98 -32.20
C LYS A 417 30.01 27.02 -32.46
N ALA A 418 29.23 26.84 -31.40
CA ALA A 418 27.77 26.94 -31.43
C ALA A 418 27.22 27.58 -30.15
N ASP A 419 25.94 27.90 -30.09
CA ASP A 419 25.30 28.37 -28.87
C ASP A 419 25.09 27.21 -27.89
N ILE A 420 24.63 26.07 -28.41
CA ILE A 420 24.23 24.89 -27.64
C ILE A 420 25.03 23.66 -28.09
N LEU A 421 25.65 22.98 -27.15
CA LEU A 421 26.18 21.62 -27.30
C LEU A 421 25.23 20.64 -26.60
N PHE A 422 24.64 19.73 -27.38
CA PHE A 422 23.64 18.77 -26.91
C PHE A 422 24.16 17.34 -27.01
N LEU A 423 24.37 16.67 -25.87
CA LEU A 423 24.89 15.31 -25.79
C LEU A 423 23.74 14.29 -25.78
N ALA A 424 23.72 13.37 -26.75
CA ALA A 424 22.62 12.45 -26.99
C ALA A 424 23.07 11.02 -27.41
N ALA A 425 24.36 10.67 -27.27
CA ALA A 425 24.86 9.31 -27.58
C ALA A 425 25.13 8.44 -26.33
N ILE A 426 26.26 8.65 -25.65
CA ILE A 426 26.79 7.80 -24.56
C ILE A 426 27.39 8.66 -23.43
N GLU A 427 27.76 8.04 -22.32
CA GLU A 427 28.38 8.63 -21.14
C GLU A 427 29.84 9.10 -21.35
N ASN A 428 30.38 9.86 -20.39
CA ASN A 428 31.79 10.30 -20.31
C ASN A 428 32.32 11.04 -21.56
N GLN A 429 31.49 11.88 -22.18
CA GLN A 429 31.85 12.62 -23.40
C GLN A 429 32.56 13.94 -23.11
N ILE A 430 32.15 14.62 -22.04
CA ILE A 430 32.85 15.81 -21.54
C ILE A 430 33.61 15.42 -20.28
N THR A 431 34.92 15.57 -20.34
CA THR A 431 35.88 15.11 -19.33
C THR A 431 36.88 16.21 -19.01
N VAL A 432 37.79 15.94 -18.08
CA VAL A 432 38.93 16.82 -17.78
C VAL A 432 39.79 17.16 -19.01
N TYR A 433 39.78 16.31 -20.04
CA TYR A 433 40.66 16.45 -21.21
C TYR A 433 40.14 17.44 -22.26
N ASN A 434 38.82 17.60 -22.41
CA ASN A 434 38.22 18.42 -23.48
C ASN A 434 37.34 19.57 -22.95
N ALA A 435 36.95 19.58 -21.67
CA ALA A 435 36.05 20.60 -21.12
C ALA A 435 36.55 22.06 -21.30
N PHE A 436 37.87 22.28 -21.37
CA PHE A 436 38.48 23.60 -21.59
C PHE A 436 38.26 24.13 -23.02
N ASN A 437 38.10 23.24 -24.00
CA ASN A 437 37.98 23.60 -25.41
C ASN A 437 36.52 23.84 -25.84
N ILE A 438 35.55 23.52 -24.97
CA ILE A 438 34.13 23.64 -25.30
C ILE A 438 33.75 25.10 -25.51
N GLN A 439 33.43 25.45 -26.75
CA GLN A 439 33.07 26.81 -27.13
C GLN A 439 31.61 27.14 -26.83
N ALA A 440 30.71 26.16 -26.84
CA ALA A 440 29.30 26.37 -26.57
C ALA A 440 29.02 27.03 -25.21
N ASN A 441 28.01 27.90 -25.16
CA ASN A 441 27.59 28.57 -23.93
C ASN A 441 26.69 27.68 -23.07
N TYR A 442 25.83 26.91 -23.74
CA TYR A 442 24.92 25.95 -23.11
C TYR A 442 25.42 24.53 -23.38
N VAL A 443 25.71 23.77 -22.33
CA VAL A 443 26.10 22.35 -22.43
C VAL A 443 25.00 21.50 -21.81
N VAL A 444 24.31 20.75 -22.64
CA VAL A 444 23.07 20.03 -22.29
C VAL A 444 23.27 18.53 -22.48
N SER A 445 23.11 17.75 -21.42
CA SER A 445 23.29 16.29 -21.43
C SER A 445 21.95 15.56 -21.38
N ALA A 446 21.49 15.05 -22.52
CA ALA A 446 20.34 14.16 -22.62
C ALA A 446 20.71 12.66 -22.44
N VAL A 447 21.95 12.38 -22.03
CA VAL A 447 22.46 11.04 -21.67
C VAL A 447 22.87 11.02 -20.21
N ASN A 448 22.66 9.88 -19.52
CA ASN A 448 23.13 9.73 -18.14
C ASN A 448 24.66 9.76 -18.11
N GLY A 449 25.27 10.55 -17.22
CA GLY A 449 26.72 10.60 -17.09
C GLY A 449 27.47 11.17 -18.31
N GLY A 450 26.82 11.91 -19.21
CA GLY A 450 27.49 12.50 -20.39
C GLY A 450 28.61 13.49 -20.06
N ILE A 451 28.59 14.08 -18.87
CA ILE A 451 29.59 15.01 -18.33
C ILE A 451 30.17 14.39 -17.05
N THR A 452 31.48 14.21 -16.97
CA THR A 452 32.13 13.74 -15.73
C THR A 452 32.14 14.84 -14.69
N GLN A 453 32.29 14.49 -13.41
CA GLN A 453 32.33 15.47 -12.34
C GLN A 453 33.48 16.49 -12.51
N GLU A 454 34.64 16.05 -12.98
CA GLU A 454 35.79 16.91 -13.26
C GLU A 454 35.51 17.84 -14.46
N GLY A 455 34.93 17.30 -15.53
CA GLY A 455 34.53 18.11 -16.69
C GLY A 455 33.46 19.15 -16.33
N TYR A 456 32.53 18.78 -15.45
CA TYR A 456 31.51 19.68 -14.92
C TYR A 456 32.11 20.86 -14.16
N HIS A 457 33.10 20.63 -13.29
CA HIS A 457 33.78 21.72 -12.56
C HIS A 457 34.48 22.69 -13.52
N ILE A 458 35.18 22.19 -14.53
CA ILE A 458 35.85 23.02 -15.55
C ILE A 458 34.82 23.87 -16.32
N LEU A 459 33.72 23.26 -16.78
CA LEU A 459 32.66 23.99 -17.47
C LEU A 459 32.07 25.08 -16.58
N ARG A 460 31.88 24.81 -15.28
CA ARG A 460 31.34 25.77 -14.30
C ARG A 460 32.31 26.93 -14.06
N GLU A 461 33.60 26.65 -13.91
CA GLU A 461 34.66 27.67 -13.78
C GLU A 461 34.73 28.56 -15.02
N ASN A 462 34.56 27.96 -16.21
CA ASN A 462 34.44 28.66 -17.49
C ASN A 462 33.07 29.33 -17.71
N ARG A 463 32.23 29.42 -16.66
CA ARG A 463 30.92 30.10 -16.65
C ARG A 463 29.94 29.59 -17.71
N LYS A 464 30.05 28.32 -18.09
CA LYS A 464 29.09 27.67 -19.00
C LYS A 464 27.78 27.40 -18.26
N ILE A 465 26.66 27.44 -18.97
CA ILE A 465 25.35 27.05 -18.45
C ILE A 465 25.16 25.56 -18.69
N ILE A 466 25.07 24.78 -17.60
CA ILE A 466 25.09 23.32 -17.68
C ILE A 466 23.72 22.75 -17.34
N GLY A 467 23.14 22.04 -18.29
CA GLY A 467 21.98 21.17 -18.08
C GLY A 467 22.42 19.71 -17.99
N SER A 468 22.71 19.23 -16.78
CA SER A 468 23.08 17.83 -16.56
C SER A 468 21.89 16.87 -16.73
N ASP A 469 22.21 15.59 -16.88
CA ASP A 469 21.26 14.48 -16.99
C ASP A 469 20.20 14.43 -15.89
N SER A 470 20.52 14.85 -14.65
CA SER A 470 19.56 14.89 -13.54
C SER A 470 18.36 15.77 -13.84
N ILE A 471 18.55 16.92 -14.48
CA ILE A 471 17.44 17.78 -14.87
C ILE A 471 16.94 17.42 -16.27
N VAL A 472 17.83 17.15 -17.23
CA VAL A 472 17.51 17.10 -18.67
C VAL A 472 16.89 15.79 -19.12
N LYS A 473 17.41 14.63 -18.68
CA LYS A 473 16.94 13.30 -19.14
C LYS A 473 15.70 12.82 -18.37
N SER A 474 14.65 13.67 -18.34
CA SER A 474 13.44 13.49 -17.52
C SER A 474 12.20 13.05 -18.31
N GLY A 475 12.08 13.41 -19.58
CA GLY A 475 10.89 13.11 -20.37
C GLY A 475 10.56 11.63 -20.47
N GLY A 476 11.55 10.78 -20.71
CA GLY A 476 11.35 9.32 -20.79
C GLY A 476 10.84 8.70 -19.49
N ILE A 477 11.31 9.16 -18.32
CA ILE A 477 10.83 8.62 -17.02
C ILE A 477 9.44 9.14 -16.68
N ILE A 478 9.10 10.38 -17.04
CA ILE A 478 7.76 10.95 -16.86
C ILE A 478 6.77 10.21 -17.76
N ALA A 479 7.08 10.07 -19.05
CA ALA A 479 6.25 9.35 -20.00
C ALA A 479 6.11 7.87 -19.62
N SER A 480 7.17 7.19 -19.18
CA SER A 480 7.03 5.82 -18.64
C SER A 480 6.14 5.76 -17.40
N TYR A 481 6.17 6.76 -16.52
CA TYR A 481 5.26 6.81 -15.37
C TYR A 481 3.80 7.00 -15.82
N LEU A 482 3.57 7.87 -16.79
CA LEU A 482 2.26 8.08 -17.41
C LEU A 482 1.75 6.79 -18.06
N GLU A 483 2.60 6.06 -18.78
CA GLU A 483 2.23 4.76 -19.38
C GLU A 483 1.80 3.73 -18.33
N LYS A 484 2.50 3.66 -17.19
CA LYS A 484 2.08 2.78 -16.08
C LYS A 484 0.69 3.14 -15.56
N ILE A 485 0.40 4.43 -15.39
CA ILE A 485 -0.91 4.88 -14.92
C ILE A 485 -1.99 4.59 -15.96
N GLN A 486 -1.71 4.89 -17.23
CA GLN A 486 -2.61 4.62 -18.36
C GLN A 486 -3.02 3.14 -18.36
N ASN A 487 -2.04 2.23 -18.32
CA ASN A 487 -2.32 0.79 -18.31
C ASN A 487 -3.08 0.36 -17.05
N ALA A 488 -2.72 0.87 -15.87
CA ALA A 488 -3.43 0.56 -14.62
C ALA A 488 -4.88 1.08 -14.58
N GLN A 489 -5.17 2.16 -15.31
CA GLN A 489 -6.50 2.74 -15.40
C GLN A 489 -7.31 2.21 -16.60
N ASN A 490 -6.67 1.40 -17.45
CA ASN A 490 -7.20 0.97 -18.74
C ASN A 490 -7.70 2.17 -19.57
N ASP A 491 -6.84 3.17 -19.69
CA ASP A 491 -7.09 4.42 -20.40
C ASP A 491 -6.21 4.53 -21.65
N THR A 492 -6.40 5.57 -22.46
CA THR A 492 -5.52 5.87 -23.60
C THR A 492 -5.34 7.37 -23.70
N TRP A 493 -4.08 7.83 -23.69
CA TRP A 493 -3.75 9.24 -23.76
C TRP A 493 -3.01 9.57 -25.05
N GLU A 494 -3.48 10.61 -25.72
CA GLU A 494 -2.88 11.13 -26.93
C GLU A 494 -1.56 11.85 -26.65
N LYS A 495 -0.68 11.87 -27.66
CA LYS A 495 0.65 12.52 -27.59
C LYS A 495 0.62 13.95 -27.03
N ASN A 496 -0.36 14.76 -27.43
CA ASN A 496 -0.45 16.17 -27.00
C ASN A 496 -0.66 16.30 -25.49
N TYR A 497 -1.57 15.50 -24.92
CA TYR A 497 -1.80 15.46 -23.47
C TYR A 497 -0.54 15.04 -22.71
N VAL A 498 0.16 14.01 -23.21
CA VAL A 498 1.42 13.53 -22.61
C VAL A 498 2.47 14.64 -22.58
N PHE A 499 2.61 15.38 -23.68
CA PHE A 499 3.59 16.47 -23.78
C PHE A 499 3.22 17.65 -22.88
N GLU A 500 1.94 18.02 -22.80
CA GLU A 500 1.47 19.06 -21.88
C GLU A 500 1.76 18.72 -20.42
N ASP A 501 1.50 17.48 -19.98
CA ASP A 501 1.81 17.02 -18.62
C ASP A 501 3.33 17.02 -18.34
N ILE A 502 4.15 16.56 -19.30
CA ILE A 502 5.62 16.61 -19.21
C ILE A 502 6.08 18.04 -18.96
N ILE A 503 5.62 19.00 -19.76
CA ILE A 503 6.09 20.39 -19.64
C ILE A 503 5.60 21.01 -18.34
N ALA A 504 4.34 20.77 -17.94
CA ALA A 504 3.80 21.28 -16.68
C ALA A 504 4.63 20.80 -15.47
N ARG A 505 5.09 19.53 -15.49
CA ARG A 505 5.99 19.00 -14.44
C ARG A 505 7.36 19.66 -14.48
N ILE A 506 7.96 19.79 -15.67
CA ILE A 506 9.27 20.44 -15.87
C ILE A 506 9.22 21.88 -15.35
N GLU A 507 8.26 22.67 -15.80
CA GLU A 507 8.11 24.07 -15.39
C GLU A 507 7.93 24.17 -13.88
N ASN A 508 7.04 23.37 -13.28
CA ASN A 508 6.80 23.41 -11.85
C ASN A 508 8.07 23.10 -11.05
N VAL A 509 8.79 22.03 -11.42
CA VAL A 509 10.01 21.60 -10.73
C VAL A 509 11.13 22.62 -10.91
N LEU A 510 11.44 23.00 -12.15
CA LEU A 510 12.57 23.89 -12.42
C LEU A 510 12.32 25.30 -11.86
N LYS A 511 11.11 25.85 -12.04
CA LYS A 511 10.80 27.20 -11.55
C LYS A 511 10.69 27.25 -10.03
N ASN A 512 9.85 26.39 -9.45
CA ASN A 512 9.49 26.52 -8.04
C ASN A 512 10.48 25.79 -7.11
N ASN A 513 10.96 24.61 -7.49
CA ASN A 513 11.80 23.79 -6.61
C ASN A 513 13.29 24.02 -6.82
N VAL A 514 13.75 24.19 -8.06
CA VAL A 514 15.16 24.37 -8.39
C VAL A 514 15.55 25.85 -8.34
N ILE A 515 14.99 26.70 -9.21
CA ILE A 515 15.40 28.11 -9.31
C ILE A 515 15.08 28.88 -8.03
N LYS A 516 13.80 29.02 -7.71
CA LYS A 516 13.35 29.90 -6.62
C LYS A 516 13.90 29.47 -5.26
N ASN A 517 13.92 28.16 -5.00
CA ASN A 517 14.27 27.64 -3.67
C ASN A 517 15.75 27.31 -3.49
N GLN A 518 16.50 27.06 -4.57
CA GLN A 518 17.93 26.71 -4.49
C GLN A 518 18.82 27.73 -5.19
N VAL A 519 18.64 27.96 -6.50
CA VAL A 519 19.52 28.84 -7.30
C VAL A 519 19.52 30.27 -6.74
N GLU A 520 18.35 30.90 -6.64
CA GLU A 520 18.25 32.31 -6.20
C GLU A 520 18.59 32.48 -4.72
N LYS A 521 18.22 31.50 -3.90
CA LYS A 521 18.38 31.58 -2.44
C LYS A 521 19.83 31.31 -2.00
N HIS A 522 20.52 30.42 -2.71
CA HIS A 522 21.80 29.87 -2.24
C HIS A 522 22.96 30.06 -3.23
N GLY A 523 22.71 30.61 -4.43
CA GLY A 523 23.73 30.87 -5.45
C GLY A 523 24.28 29.60 -6.10
N MET A 524 23.46 28.56 -6.18
CA MET A 524 23.84 27.28 -6.81
C MET A 524 23.63 27.36 -8.32
N ASP A 525 24.42 26.62 -9.11
CA ASP A 525 24.04 26.37 -10.50
C ASP A 525 22.82 25.42 -10.54
N MET A 526 22.17 25.34 -11.71
CA MET A 526 20.89 24.64 -11.86
C MET A 526 21.03 23.11 -11.74
N SER A 527 22.16 22.53 -12.15
CA SER A 527 22.38 21.09 -12.13
C SER A 527 22.59 20.60 -10.70
N LEU A 528 23.48 21.24 -9.95
CA LEU A 528 23.69 20.96 -8.52
C LEU A 528 22.42 21.20 -7.71
N ALA A 529 21.70 22.29 -8.01
CA ALA A 529 20.41 22.56 -7.37
C ALA A 529 19.38 21.45 -7.59
N GLY A 530 19.35 20.85 -8.80
CA GLY A 530 18.50 19.70 -9.11
C GLY A 530 18.81 18.49 -8.22
N ASP A 531 20.09 18.15 -8.06
CA ASP A 531 20.52 17.04 -7.20
C ASP A 531 20.21 17.31 -5.72
N VAL A 532 20.44 18.53 -5.24
CA VAL A 532 20.07 18.94 -3.88
C VAL A 532 18.57 18.74 -3.63
N VAL A 533 17.70 19.18 -4.55
CA VAL A 533 16.25 18.98 -4.44
C VAL A 533 15.89 17.50 -4.41
N ALA A 534 16.49 16.70 -5.30
CA ALA A 534 16.26 15.25 -5.36
C ALA A 534 16.66 14.56 -4.05
N ILE A 535 17.88 14.83 -3.56
CA ILE A 535 18.42 14.25 -2.32
C ILE A 535 17.54 14.63 -1.13
N ARG A 536 17.14 15.90 -1.00
CA ARG A 536 16.25 16.33 0.09
C ARG A 536 14.94 15.53 0.08
N ARG A 537 14.34 15.33 -1.09
CA ARG A 537 13.11 14.54 -1.22
C ARG A 537 13.30 13.06 -0.89
N ILE A 538 14.38 12.44 -1.38
CA ILE A 538 14.71 11.04 -1.07
C ILE A 538 14.85 10.88 0.44
N VAL A 539 15.68 11.72 1.05
CA VAL A 539 16.03 11.63 2.46
C VAL A 539 14.84 11.94 3.36
N SER A 540 14.05 12.98 3.07
CA SER A 540 12.81 13.26 3.81
C SER A 540 11.78 12.15 3.66
N THR A 541 11.65 11.54 2.48
CA THR A 541 10.71 10.43 2.28
C THR A 541 11.18 9.17 3.00
N THR A 542 12.48 8.87 2.95
CA THR A 542 13.10 7.76 3.68
C THR A 542 12.98 7.97 5.19
N GLU A 543 13.19 9.19 5.68
CA GLU A 543 12.95 9.56 7.08
C GLU A 543 11.49 9.35 7.44
N ALA A 544 10.54 9.89 6.67
CA ALA A 544 9.12 9.74 6.92
C ALA A 544 8.68 8.27 6.91
N LYS A 545 9.12 7.47 5.94
CA LYS A 545 8.85 6.03 5.90
C LYS A 545 9.55 5.28 7.01
N TYR A 546 10.76 5.67 7.41
CA TYR A 546 11.45 5.10 8.56
C TYR A 546 10.69 5.44 9.85
N LEU A 547 10.26 6.69 10.05
CA LEU A 547 9.46 7.10 11.20
C LEU A 547 8.10 6.40 11.19
N GLN A 548 7.45 6.23 10.04
CA GLN A 548 6.25 5.41 9.92
C GLN A 548 6.53 3.95 10.22
N ARG A 549 7.62 3.37 9.71
CA ARG A 549 8.03 1.98 10.00
C ARG A 549 8.44 1.81 11.44
N VAL A 550 9.09 2.76 12.08
CA VAL A 550 9.40 2.74 13.51
C VAL A 550 8.12 2.93 14.31
N LYS A 551 7.18 3.79 13.89
CA LYS A 551 5.83 3.87 14.47
C LYS A 551 5.03 2.58 14.28
N LYS A 552 5.22 1.86 13.17
CA LYS A 552 4.52 0.61 12.81
C LYS A 552 5.20 -0.66 13.36
N ALA A 553 6.53 -0.63 13.52
CA ALA A 553 7.35 -1.68 14.13
C ALA A 553 7.43 -1.50 15.65
N ALA A 554 7.22 -0.28 16.16
CA ALA A 554 6.82 -0.04 17.53
C ALA A 554 5.34 -0.43 17.70
N LYS A 555 5.17 -1.70 18.11
CA LYS A 555 4.05 -2.28 18.86
C LYS A 555 2.87 -2.88 18.07
N LYS A 556 2.59 -4.13 18.44
CA LYS A 556 1.40 -4.93 18.07
C LYS A 556 0.17 -4.35 18.79
N PRO A 557 -1.02 -4.36 18.17
CA PRO A 557 -2.23 -3.89 18.84
C PRO A 557 -2.57 -4.77 20.05
N ILE A 558 -3.06 -4.15 21.12
CA ILE A 558 -3.77 -4.88 22.17
C ILE A 558 -5.10 -5.33 21.58
N ILE A 559 -5.42 -6.62 21.69
CA ILE A 559 -6.66 -7.18 21.16
C ILE A 559 -7.67 -7.31 22.28
N ILE A 560 -8.85 -6.75 22.09
CA ILE A 560 -9.99 -6.89 23.01
C ILE A 560 -11.09 -7.66 22.26
N GLY A 561 -11.25 -8.94 22.58
CA GLY A 561 -12.36 -9.77 22.15
C GLY A 561 -13.59 -9.54 23.03
N ILE A 562 -14.76 -9.40 22.44
CA ILE A 562 -16.04 -9.24 23.15
C ILE A 562 -16.91 -10.42 22.73
N PHE A 563 -17.36 -11.21 23.70
CA PHE A 563 -18.21 -12.38 23.46
C PHE A 563 -19.58 -12.21 24.13
N ASP A 564 -20.64 -12.34 23.32
CA ASP A 564 -22.04 -12.29 23.78
C ASP A 564 -22.96 -13.14 22.88
N SER A 565 -24.16 -13.46 23.38
CA SER A 565 -25.23 -14.12 22.59
C SER A 565 -26.03 -13.15 21.70
N GLY A 566 -25.92 -11.84 21.91
CA GLY A 566 -26.80 -10.89 21.24
C GLY A 566 -26.30 -9.44 21.31
N LEU A 567 -27.16 -8.54 21.78
CA LEU A 567 -26.97 -7.10 21.70
C LEU A 567 -26.09 -6.50 22.79
N GLY A 568 -25.93 -7.20 23.93
CA GLY A 568 -25.12 -6.73 25.05
C GLY A 568 -23.65 -6.53 24.64
N GLY A 569 -23.13 -7.42 23.81
CA GLY A 569 -21.80 -7.31 23.20
C GLY A 569 -21.65 -6.07 22.32
N ILE A 570 -22.69 -5.67 21.59
CA ILE A 570 -22.66 -4.47 20.74
C ILE A 570 -22.57 -3.21 21.61
N ILE A 571 -23.35 -3.12 22.69
CA ILE A 571 -23.30 -1.96 23.60
C ILE A 571 -21.90 -1.82 24.23
N VAL A 572 -21.32 -2.94 24.69
CA VAL A 572 -19.97 -2.96 25.24
C VAL A 572 -18.96 -2.52 24.18
N ALA A 573 -19.07 -3.01 22.94
CA ALA A 573 -18.20 -2.62 21.83
C ALA A 573 -18.32 -1.13 21.49
N GLU A 574 -19.54 -0.58 21.42
CA GLU A 574 -19.78 0.83 21.14
C GLU A 574 -19.20 1.73 22.24
N LYS A 575 -19.45 1.41 23.51
CA LYS A 575 -18.92 2.19 24.64
C LYS A 575 -17.39 2.10 24.70
N LEU A 576 -16.79 0.93 24.49
CA LEU A 576 -15.34 0.80 24.39
C LEU A 576 -14.79 1.62 23.23
N ASN A 577 -15.41 1.54 22.05
CA ASN A 577 -14.97 2.28 20.87
C ASN A 577 -15.02 3.81 21.09
N LYS A 578 -16.08 4.32 21.73
CA LYS A 578 -16.21 5.73 22.12
C LYS A 578 -15.21 6.15 23.19
N MET A 579 -15.01 5.32 24.22
CA MET A 579 -14.13 5.64 25.36
C MET A 579 -12.64 5.63 24.99
N LEU A 580 -12.21 4.69 24.16
CA LEU A 580 -10.80 4.46 23.86
C LEU A 580 -10.28 5.52 22.89
N SER A 581 -10.26 6.81 23.26
CA SER A 581 -9.95 7.93 22.36
C SER A 581 -8.53 7.91 21.76
N GLU A 582 -7.60 7.15 22.35
CA GLU A 582 -6.21 7.03 21.91
C GLU A 582 -5.67 5.62 22.23
N GLY A 583 -4.93 5.00 21.30
CA GLY A 583 -4.25 3.72 21.53
C GLY A 583 -4.30 2.75 20.35
N ASN A 584 -3.21 2.02 20.11
CA ASN A 584 -3.13 0.90 19.15
C ASN A 584 -3.91 -0.33 19.68
N ILE A 585 -5.24 -0.32 19.52
CA ILE A 585 -6.17 -1.32 20.06
C ILE A 585 -7.08 -1.84 18.93
N LYS A 586 -7.24 -3.16 18.84
CA LYS A 586 -8.19 -3.82 17.93
C LYS A 586 -9.33 -4.46 18.71
N LEU A 587 -10.57 -4.10 18.37
CA LEU A 587 -11.79 -4.67 18.97
C LEU A 587 -12.32 -5.79 18.08
N LEU A 588 -12.50 -6.99 18.64
CA LEU A 588 -13.09 -8.14 17.96
C LEU A 588 -14.44 -8.46 18.61
N LEU A 589 -15.55 -8.18 17.93
CA LEU A 589 -16.87 -8.49 18.47
C LEU A 589 -17.37 -9.83 17.91
N LEU A 590 -17.61 -10.81 18.79
CA LEU A 590 -18.19 -12.11 18.47
C LEU A 590 -19.58 -12.23 19.08
N THR A 591 -20.60 -12.21 18.21
CA THR A 591 -22.01 -12.39 18.60
C THR A 591 -22.50 -13.76 18.14
N ASP A 592 -22.95 -14.60 19.08
CA ASP A 592 -23.50 -15.91 18.80
C ASP A 592 -25.04 -15.89 18.79
N LYS A 593 -25.59 -15.39 17.67
CA LYS A 593 -27.04 -15.36 17.45
C LYS A 593 -27.66 -16.75 17.25
N ALA A 594 -26.86 -17.75 16.89
CA ALA A 594 -27.36 -19.09 16.58
C ALA A 594 -27.75 -19.86 17.84
N ASN A 595 -27.10 -19.57 18.97
CA ASN A 595 -27.34 -20.23 20.24
C ASN A 595 -28.11 -19.34 21.24
N PHE A 596 -28.75 -18.27 20.76
CA PHE A 596 -29.60 -17.39 21.56
C PHE A 596 -30.93 -18.06 21.96
N PRO A 597 -31.49 -17.79 23.17
CA PRO A 597 -30.92 -17.06 24.30
C PRO A 597 -30.08 -17.96 25.24
N PHE A 598 -28.99 -17.43 25.79
CA PHE A 598 -28.14 -18.16 26.75
C PHE A 598 -28.78 -18.36 28.13
N GLY A 599 -29.75 -17.53 28.50
CA GLY A 599 -30.40 -17.56 29.83
C GLY A 599 -31.14 -18.85 30.19
N GLN A 600 -31.39 -19.73 29.22
CA GLN A 600 -32.11 -21.01 29.40
C GLN A 600 -31.20 -22.24 29.27
N LYS A 601 -29.90 -22.04 28.99
CA LYS A 601 -28.95 -23.13 28.75
C LYS A 601 -28.33 -23.65 30.04
N THR A 602 -27.98 -24.93 30.02
CA THR A 602 -27.24 -25.60 31.09
C THR A 602 -25.79 -25.11 31.17
N GLN A 603 -25.14 -25.36 32.30
CA GLN A 603 -23.74 -24.98 32.51
C GLN A 603 -22.79 -25.64 31.49
N ASP A 604 -23.03 -26.90 31.12
CA ASP A 604 -22.20 -27.63 30.15
C ASP A 604 -22.34 -27.07 28.73
N GLU A 605 -23.55 -26.68 28.33
CA GLU A 605 -23.78 -26.02 27.05
C GLU A 605 -23.06 -24.65 26.99
N ILE A 606 -23.17 -23.85 28.06
CA ILE A 606 -22.48 -22.56 28.14
C ILE A 606 -20.95 -22.74 28.09
N ASN A 607 -20.42 -23.75 28.79
CA ASN A 607 -19.00 -24.08 28.71
C ASN A 607 -18.59 -24.42 27.27
N LYS A 608 -19.32 -25.30 26.57
CA LYS A 608 -18.99 -25.67 25.19
C LYS A 608 -18.94 -24.46 24.26
N ILE A 609 -19.96 -23.59 24.33
CA ILE A 609 -20.07 -22.40 23.49
C ILE A 609 -18.95 -21.40 23.81
N ALA A 610 -18.72 -21.10 25.10
CA ALA A 610 -17.68 -20.15 25.51
C ALA A 610 -16.28 -20.62 25.11
N PHE A 611 -15.96 -21.90 25.26
CA PHE A 611 -14.68 -22.45 24.84
C PHE A 611 -14.45 -22.35 23.33
N GLN A 612 -15.49 -22.59 22.52
CA GLN A 612 -15.42 -22.43 21.08
C GLN A 612 -15.22 -20.96 20.69
N ALA A 613 -15.98 -20.03 21.26
CA ALA A 613 -15.83 -18.61 20.99
C ALA A 613 -14.42 -18.09 21.34
N ILE A 614 -13.87 -18.51 22.48
CA ILE A 614 -12.53 -18.11 22.93
C ILE A 614 -11.45 -18.72 22.03
N TYR A 615 -11.64 -19.95 21.56
CA TYR A 615 -10.76 -20.58 20.59
C TYR A 615 -10.72 -19.78 19.29
N GLU A 616 -11.89 -19.40 18.76
CA GLU A 616 -12.01 -18.58 17.54
C GLU A 616 -11.34 -17.21 17.68
N ILE A 617 -11.57 -16.52 18.81
CA ILE A 617 -10.90 -15.25 19.12
C ILE A 617 -9.38 -15.47 19.14
N ASN A 618 -8.91 -16.53 19.79
CA ASN A 618 -7.48 -16.83 19.90
C ASN A 618 -6.83 -17.21 18.56
N GLU A 619 -7.48 -17.99 17.69
CA GLU A 619 -6.97 -18.34 16.36
C GLU A 619 -6.88 -17.13 15.44
N ARG A 620 -7.90 -16.25 15.45
CA ARG A 620 -7.84 -14.99 14.70
C ARG A 620 -6.71 -14.08 15.20
N CYS A 621 -6.48 -14.07 16.52
CA CYS A 621 -5.32 -13.38 17.09
C CYS A 621 -3.97 -13.97 16.62
N ARG A 622 -3.89 -15.28 16.37
CA ARG A 622 -2.67 -15.95 15.83
C ARG A 622 -2.40 -15.60 14.38
N ASN A 623 -3.42 -15.52 13.53
CA ASN A 623 -3.25 -15.11 12.13
C ASN A 623 -2.84 -13.64 11.99
N ILE A 624 -3.28 -12.78 12.92
CA ILE A 624 -2.85 -11.36 13.01
C ILE A 624 -1.41 -11.25 13.54
N LYS A 625 -1.04 -12.10 14.51
CA LYS A 625 0.33 -12.22 15.01
C LYS A 625 1.12 -13.23 14.15
N LYS A 626 1.55 -12.87 12.93
CA LYS A 626 2.57 -13.67 12.18
C LYS A 626 3.75 -13.98 13.12
N SER A 627 3.72 -15.17 13.72
CA SER A 627 4.64 -15.63 14.74
C SER A 627 4.99 -17.06 14.40
N ASN A 628 6.27 -17.37 14.52
CA ASN A 628 6.87 -18.65 14.17
C ASN A 628 5.96 -19.82 14.58
N VAL A 629 5.43 -20.53 13.59
CA VAL A 629 4.64 -21.77 13.75
C VAL A 629 5.38 -22.77 14.66
N PHE A 630 6.71 -22.72 14.64
CA PHE A 630 7.61 -23.50 15.49
C PHE A 630 7.49 -23.17 17.00
N PHE A 631 7.49 -21.89 17.39
CA PHE A 631 7.39 -21.47 18.79
C PHE A 631 6.03 -21.88 19.40
N ASN A 632 4.96 -21.79 18.62
CA ASN A 632 3.60 -22.15 19.05
C ASN A 632 3.40 -23.67 19.25
N LYS A 633 4.04 -24.51 18.42
CA LYS A 633 4.04 -25.98 18.61
C LYS A 633 4.75 -26.39 19.91
N VAL A 634 5.85 -25.72 20.24
CA VAL A 634 6.62 -25.98 21.47
C VAL A 634 5.88 -25.44 22.69
N PHE A 635 5.37 -24.21 22.66
CA PHE A 635 4.68 -23.57 23.78
C PHE A 635 3.43 -24.35 24.24
N ASN A 636 2.66 -24.93 23.33
CA ASN A 636 1.48 -25.71 23.68
C ASN A 636 1.80 -26.99 24.47
N LYS A 637 3.00 -27.57 24.30
CA LYS A 637 3.46 -28.79 24.99
C LYS A 637 4.05 -28.54 26.39
N ILE A 638 4.25 -27.28 26.79
CA ILE A 638 4.86 -26.93 28.08
C ILE A 638 3.83 -27.09 29.24
N PRO A 639 4.24 -27.61 30.42
CA PRO A 639 3.40 -27.67 31.63
C PRO A 639 2.89 -26.30 32.08
N TYR A 640 1.69 -26.25 32.66
CA TYR A 640 1.03 -25.01 33.10
C TYR A 640 1.89 -24.16 34.06
N LEU A 641 2.61 -24.80 34.98
CA LEU A 641 3.47 -24.11 35.96
C LEU A 641 4.59 -23.31 35.30
N MET A 642 5.20 -23.85 34.24
CA MET A 642 6.28 -23.22 33.48
C MET A 642 5.74 -22.08 32.59
N LYS A 643 4.53 -22.23 32.03
CA LYS A 643 3.83 -21.13 31.33
C LYS A 643 3.58 -19.94 32.27
N CYS A 644 3.18 -20.21 33.52
CA CYS A 644 2.99 -19.20 34.55
C CYS A 644 4.29 -18.47 34.92
N LEU A 645 5.42 -19.20 34.97
CA LEU A 645 6.74 -18.62 35.23
C LEU A 645 7.19 -17.68 34.10
N LEU A 646 7.04 -18.09 32.83
CA LEU A 646 7.38 -17.28 31.66
C LEU A 646 6.56 -15.99 31.58
N MET A 647 5.30 -16.01 32.03
CA MET A 647 4.48 -14.79 32.13
C MET A 647 4.93 -13.88 33.27
N LYS A 648 5.29 -14.43 34.44
CA LYS A 648 5.82 -13.64 35.57
C LYS A 648 7.15 -12.95 35.22
N LEU A 649 7.99 -13.61 34.41
CA LEU A 649 9.26 -13.07 33.92
C LEU A 649 9.11 -12.08 32.75
N GLY A 650 7.88 -11.79 32.29
CA GLY A 650 7.62 -10.85 31.19
C GLY A 650 8.00 -11.38 29.80
N ILE A 651 8.35 -12.66 29.67
CA ILE A 651 8.77 -13.29 28.41
C ILE A 651 7.56 -13.53 27.49
N VAL A 652 6.38 -13.78 28.06
CA VAL A 652 5.10 -13.92 27.33
C VAL A 652 4.15 -12.82 27.77
N SER A 653 3.80 -11.93 26.83
CA SER A 653 2.94 -10.78 27.07
C SER A 653 1.44 -11.14 27.02
N ARG A 654 0.64 -10.51 27.90
CA ARG A 654 -0.83 -10.71 27.98
C ARG A 654 -1.57 -9.68 27.13
N ASP A 655 -1.36 -9.71 25.83
CA ASP A 655 -1.89 -8.69 24.90
C ASP A 655 -3.33 -8.96 24.43
N ILE A 656 -3.98 -10.02 24.94
CA ILE A 656 -5.35 -10.40 24.58
C ILE A 656 -6.23 -10.29 25.82
N ILE A 657 -7.28 -9.48 25.69
CA ILE A 657 -8.35 -9.31 26.66
C ILE A 657 -9.62 -9.91 26.06
N VAL A 658 -10.35 -10.71 26.80
CA VAL A 658 -11.67 -11.24 26.41
C VAL A 658 -12.71 -10.79 27.42
N CYS A 659 -13.70 -10.05 26.96
CA CYS A 659 -14.85 -9.57 27.73
C CYS A 659 -16.04 -10.49 27.50
N PHE A 660 -16.50 -11.17 28.55
CA PHE A 660 -17.81 -11.81 28.58
C PHE A 660 -18.88 -10.75 28.76
N ALA A 661 -19.45 -10.26 27.66
CA ALA A 661 -20.51 -9.26 27.70
C ALA A 661 -21.89 -9.86 28.03
N CYS A 662 -21.96 -11.13 28.43
CA CYS A 662 -23.16 -11.79 28.92
C CYS A 662 -23.02 -12.15 30.40
N ASN A 663 -23.93 -11.66 31.25
CA ASN A 663 -23.92 -12.02 32.68
C ASN A 663 -24.12 -13.52 32.89
N THR A 664 -24.98 -14.19 32.11
CA THR A 664 -25.19 -15.65 32.19
C THR A 664 -23.94 -16.45 31.83
N VAL A 665 -23.16 -16.02 30.83
CA VAL A 665 -21.90 -16.68 30.49
C VAL A 665 -20.89 -16.46 31.61
N ASP A 666 -20.78 -15.23 32.10
CA ASP A 666 -19.84 -14.90 33.17
C ASP A 666 -20.07 -15.71 34.45
N THR A 667 -21.34 -16.02 34.76
CA THR A 667 -21.70 -16.80 35.95
C THR A 667 -21.49 -18.29 35.80
N LEU A 668 -21.81 -18.86 34.63
CA LEU A 668 -21.83 -20.32 34.44
C LEU A 668 -20.49 -20.87 33.92
N VAL A 669 -19.68 -20.06 33.24
CA VAL A 669 -18.46 -20.54 32.59
C VAL A 669 -17.39 -20.98 33.60
N ASP A 670 -16.74 -22.12 33.33
CA ASP A 670 -15.60 -22.61 34.10
C ASP A 670 -14.34 -21.78 33.81
N ARG A 671 -14.20 -20.69 34.57
CA ARG A 671 -13.05 -19.78 34.51
C ARG A 671 -11.72 -20.50 34.82
N GLN A 672 -11.71 -21.53 35.67
CA GLN A 672 -10.49 -22.22 36.05
C GLN A 672 -9.94 -23.05 34.88
N ARG A 673 -10.82 -23.76 34.18
CA ARG A 673 -10.48 -24.53 32.97
C ARG A 673 -10.08 -23.61 31.82
N LEU A 674 -10.74 -22.46 31.65
CA LEU A 674 -10.34 -21.46 30.65
C LEU A 674 -8.94 -20.89 30.92
N ARG A 675 -8.64 -20.52 32.18
CA ARG A 675 -7.30 -20.01 32.56
C ARG A 675 -6.21 -21.06 32.38
N LYS A 676 -6.50 -22.34 32.65
CA LYS A 676 -5.57 -23.45 32.39
C LYS A 676 -5.29 -23.62 30.88
N ARG A 677 -6.32 -23.47 30.04
CA ARG A 677 -6.22 -23.67 28.58
C ARG A 677 -5.64 -22.47 27.84
N PHE A 678 -5.97 -21.25 28.26
CA PHE A 678 -5.55 -19.99 27.64
C PHE A 678 -4.89 -19.04 28.66
N PRO A 679 -3.71 -19.41 29.21
CA PRO A 679 -3.07 -18.65 30.28
C PRO A 679 -2.62 -17.24 29.87
N HIS A 680 -2.41 -17.00 28.57
CA HIS A 680 -2.00 -15.72 27.98
C HIS A 680 -3.18 -14.75 27.72
N ILE A 681 -4.42 -15.19 27.93
CA ILE A 681 -5.64 -14.37 27.75
C ILE A 681 -6.15 -13.87 29.11
N GLN A 682 -6.53 -12.59 29.17
CA GLN A 682 -7.17 -12.00 30.33
C GLN A 682 -8.69 -12.05 30.15
N PHE A 683 -9.40 -12.70 31.08
CA PHE A 683 -10.87 -12.80 31.04
C PHE A 683 -11.50 -11.79 31.97
N ILE A 684 -12.38 -10.96 31.42
CA ILE A 684 -13.15 -9.90 32.06
C ILE A 684 -14.63 -10.28 32.02
N GLY A 685 -15.35 -10.00 33.10
CA GLY A 685 -16.78 -10.25 33.16
C GLY A 685 -17.51 -9.28 34.10
N PRO A 686 -18.81 -9.02 33.86
CA PRO A 686 -19.58 -8.01 34.56
C PRO A 686 -19.77 -8.29 36.07
N VAL A 687 -19.82 -9.55 36.49
CA VAL A 687 -20.36 -9.90 37.82
C VAL A 687 -19.47 -9.44 38.97
N GLN A 688 -18.17 -9.79 38.92
CA GLN A 688 -17.23 -9.52 40.01
C GLN A 688 -17.07 -8.03 40.28
N ASN A 689 -16.96 -7.21 39.23
CA ASN A 689 -16.81 -5.76 39.39
C ASN A 689 -18.10 -5.09 39.81
N THR A 690 -19.24 -5.60 39.36
CA THR A 690 -20.55 -5.09 39.79
C THR A 690 -20.74 -5.29 41.28
N ILE A 691 -20.35 -6.46 41.81
CA ILE A 691 -20.33 -6.72 43.26
C ILE A 691 -19.35 -5.76 43.96
N ALA A 692 -18.15 -5.54 43.42
CA ALA A 692 -17.19 -4.61 44.00
C ALA A 692 -17.68 -3.14 44.02
N LYS A 693 -18.48 -2.73 43.02
CA LYS A 693 -19.15 -1.42 42.98
C LYS A 693 -20.26 -1.33 44.02
N ILE A 694 -21.04 -2.41 44.20
CA ILE A 694 -22.07 -2.51 45.23
C ILE A 694 -21.47 -2.37 46.63
N LYS A 695 -20.35 -3.03 46.91
CA LYS A 695 -19.64 -2.93 48.21
C LYS A 695 -19.18 -1.53 48.62
N LYS A 696 -19.27 -0.54 47.71
CA LYS A 696 -18.91 0.86 47.97
C LYS A 696 -20.13 1.75 48.18
N LEU A 697 -21.34 1.19 48.12
CA LEU A 697 -22.58 1.95 48.35
C LEU A 697 -22.81 2.20 49.85
N PRO A 698 -23.59 3.23 50.22
CA PRO A 698 -24.01 3.42 51.61
C PRO A 698 -24.78 2.19 52.13
N MET A 699 -24.57 1.78 53.38
CA MET A 699 -25.11 0.52 53.93
C MET A 699 -26.64 0.49 54.00
N GLU A 700 -27.27 1.66 54.03
CA GLU A 700 -28.72 1.87 53.93
C GLU A 700 -29.30 1.62 52.53
N ALA A 701 -28.46 1.39 51.51
CA ALA A 701 -28.89 1.12 50.16
C ALA A 701 -29.69 -0.21 50.07
N LYS A 702 -30.91 -0.11 49.55
CA LYS A 702 -31.76 -1.27 49.23
C LYS A 702 -31.63 -1.59 47.75
N ILE A 703 -31.10 -2.78 47.47
CA ILE A 703 -30.64 -3.14 46.12
C ILE A 703 -31.64 -4.09 45.45
N GLY A 704 -32.20 -3.66 44.33
CA GLY A 704 -32.97 -4.49 43.42
C GLY A 704 -32.08 -5.07 42.35
N VAL A 705 -32.11 -6.37 42.09
CA VAL A 705 -31.39 -6.98 40.95
C VAL A 705 -32.41 -7.49 39.94
N ILE A 706 -32.34 -6.96 38.71
CA ILE A 706 -33.16 -7.45 37.60
C ILE A 706 -32.28 -8.08 36.52
N GLY A 707 -32.73 -9.20 35.97
CA GLY A 707 -31.97 -9.91 34.94
C GLY A 707 -32.72 -11.09 34.34
N THR A 708 -32.05 -11.81 33.44
CA THR A 708 -32.60 -13.05 32.85
C THR A 708 -32.83 -14.12 33.91
N VAL A 709 -33.71 -15.08 33.61
CA VAL A 709 -33.98 -16.24 34.46
C VAL A 709 -32.69 -16.96 34.85
N GLY A 710 -31.78 -17.21 33.90
CA GLY A 710 -30.50 -17.87 34.18
C GLY A 710 -29.57 -17.08 35.11
N THR A 711 -29.54 -15.74 34.99
CA THR A 711 -28.74 -14.89 35.89
C THR A 711 -29.30 -14.86 37.30
N ILE A 712 -30.63 -14.81 37.46
CA ILE A 712 -31.26 -14.81 38.79
C ILE A 712 -31.18 -16.18 39.43
N LYS A 713 -31.46 -17.26 38.69
CA LYS A 713 -31.36 -18.65 39.18
C LYS A 713 -29.95 -19.03 39.63
N SER A 714 -28.90 -18.42 39.07
CA SER A 714 -27.53 -18.70 39.51
C SER A 714 -27.25 -18.20 40.94
N GLY A 715 -28.12 -17.35 41.51
CA GLY A 715 -28.01 -16.82 42.88
C GLY A 715 -26.79 -15.95 43.15
N ILE A 716 -25.94 -15.69 42.15
CA ILE A 716 -24.60 -15.14 42.37
C ILE A 716 -24.66 -13.73 42.93
N TYR A 717 -25.58 -12.90 42.43
CA TYR A 717 -25.71 -11.51 42.86
C TYR A 717 -26.34 -11.46 44.25
N GLU A 718 -27.44 -12.18 44.48
CA GLU A 718 -28.11 -12.25 45.77
C GLU A 718 -27.15 -12.69 46.88
N LYS A 719 -26.41 -13.79 46.65
CA LYS A 719 -25.43 -14.32 47.60
C LYS A 719 -24.36 -13.29 47.96
N HIS A 720 -23.65 -12.74 46.97
CA HIS A 720 -22.52 -11.85 47.23
C HIS A 720 -22.94 -10.47 47.75
N ILE A 721 -24.15 -10.00 47.42
CA ILE A 721 -24.68 -8.74 47.93
C ILE A 721 -25.12 -8.90 49.40
N ARG A 722 -25.73 -10.04 49.77
CA ARG A 722 -26.02 -10.37 51.17
C ARG A 722 -24.75 -10.54 52.00
N GLU A 723 -23.76 -11.25 51.48
CA GLU A 723 -22.44 -11.40 52.13
C GLU A 723 -21.73 -10.05 52.33
N ALA A 724 -22.06 -9.04 51.51
CA ALA A 724 -21.55 -7.68 51.64
C ALA A 724 -22.34 -6.82 52.66
N GLY A 725 -23.40 -7.36 53.27
CA GLY A 725 -24.18 -6.67 54.31
C GLY A 725 -25.39 -5.87 53.81
N TYR A 726 -25.73 -5.93 52.51
CA TYR A 726 -26.84 -5.15 51.95
C TYR A 726 -28.17 -5.92 51.93
N SER A 727 -29.26 -5.17 52.01
CA SER A 727 -30.60 -5.68 51.68
C SER A 727 -30.72 -5.82 50.16
N VAL A 728 -31.02 -7.04 49.71
CA VAL A 728 -31.15 -7.37 48.28
C VAL A 728 -32.40 -8.16 47.98
N ILE A 729 -33.06 -7.76 46.90
CA ILE A 729 -34.21 -8.47 46.34
C ILE A 729 -33.97 -8.65 44.86
N VAL A 730 -34.23 -9.86 44.37
CA VAL A 730 -33.97 -10.24 42.98
C VAL A 730 -35.28 -10.50 42.26
N LYS A 731 -35.37 -10.08 41.00
CA LYS A 731 -36.53 -10.35 40.13
C LYS A 731 -36.06 -10.75 38.74
N SER A 732 -36.51 -11.91 38.27
CA SER A 732 -36.30 -12.32 36.88
C SER A 732 -37.24 -11.53 35.98
N THR A 733 -36.72 -10.95 34.90
CA THR A 733 -37.48 -10.04 34.02
C THR A 733 -37.37 -10.46 32.55
N PRO A 734 -37.86 -11.65 32.16
CA PRO A 734 -37.71 -12.15 30.79
C PRO A 734 -38.32 -11.21 29.73
N LEU A 735 -39.46 -10.58 30.03
CA LEU A 735 -40.11 -9.60 29.13
C LEU A 735 -39.25 -8.36 28.88
N LEU A 736 -38.51 -7.89 29.89
CA LEU A 736 -37.61 -6.75 29.75
C LEU A 736 -36.39 -7.09 28.88
N ALA A 737 -35.98 -8.36 28.81
CA ALA A 737 -34.94 -8.78 27.87
C ALA A 737 -35.40 -8.62 26.42
N VAL A 738 -36.62 -9.08 26.09
CA VAL A 738 -37.19 -8.93 24.75
C VAL A 738 -37.37 -7.46 24.39
N LEU A 739 -37.95 -6.67 25.31
CA LEU A 739 -38.19 -5.24 25.11
C LEU A 739 -36.89 -4.46 24.85
N SER A 740 -35.83 -4.78 25.59
CA SER A 740 -34.51 -4.20 25.42
C SER A 740 -33.91 -4.45 24.04
N GLU A 741 -34.24 -5.57 23.38
CA GLU A 741 -33.74 -5.89 22.05
C GLU A 741 -34.49 -5.16 20.94
N MET A 742 -35.80 -5.01 21.11
CA MET A 742 -36.63 -4.24 20.19
C MET A 742 -36.25 -2.75 20.18
N LEU A 743 -35.96 -2.18 21.36
CA LEU A 743 -35.49 -0.78 21.49
C LEU A 743 -34.17 -0.51 20.73
N TYR A 744 -33.31 -1.51 20.58
CA TYR A 744 -32.03 -1.37 19.88
C TYR A 744 -32.17 -1.38 18.36
N LYS A 745 -33.04 -2.23 17.79
CA LYS A 745 -33.11 -2.44 16.33
C LYS A 745 -33.49 -1.17 15.55
N LYS A 746 -34.08 -0.15 16.20
CA LYS A 746 -34.39 1.21 15.66
C LYS A 746 -34.91 1.23 14.21
N SER A 747 -35.59 0.17 13.79
CA SER A 747 -36.23 0.08 12.49
C SER A 747 -37.72 0.29 12.72
N PHE A 748 -38.09 1.57 12.91
CA PHE A 748 -39.47 2.01 12.82
C PHE A 748 -39.57 2.85 11.56
N ASP A 749 -40.48 2.50 10.65
CA ASP A 749 -40.60 3.19 9.37
C ASP A 749 -41.12 4.64 9.53
N THR A 750 -41.71 4.98 10.69
CA THR A 750 -42.26 6.30 11.00
C THR A 750 -42.03 6.73 12.46
N GLU A 751 -42.03 8.05 12.69
CA GLU A 751 -41.86 8.68 14.01
C GLU A 751 -43.05 8.36 14.94
N GLU A 752 -44.24 8.16 14.37
CA GLU A 752 -45.46 7.78 15.10
C GLU A 752 -45.36 6.37 15.69
N MET A 753 -44.86 5.39 14.92
CA MET A 753 -44.63 4.03 15.41
C MET A 753 -43.60 4.00 16.53
N GLN A 754 -42.56 4.83 16.42
CA GLN A 754 -41.56 4.98 17.46
C GLN A 754 -42.19 5.51 18.76
N LYS A 755 -43.04 6.56 18.69
CA LYS A 755 -43.75 7.11 19.85
C LYS A 755 -44.71 6.10 20.48
N ALA A 756 -45.45 5.35 19.67
CA ALA A 756 -46.36 4.29 20.14
C ALA A 756 -45.60 3.16 20.87
N PHE A 757 -44.48 2.72 20.29
CA PHE A 757 -43.64 1.69 20.91
C PHE A 757 -43.04 2.16 22.25
N TYR A 758 -42.58 3.41 22.34
CA TYR A 758 -42.09 3.96 23.62
C TYR A 758 -43.18 4.03 24.70
N ARG A 759 -44.44 4.27 24.33
CA ARG A 759 -45.57 4.22 25.27
C ARG A 759 -45.79 2.81 25.81
N ILE A 760 -45.83 1.81 24.92
CA ILE A 760 -45.97 0.38 25.30
C ILE A 760 -44.78 -0.07 26.17
N ALA A 761 -43.56 0.35 25.81
CA ALA A 761 -42.36 0.05 26.59
C ALA A 761 -42.46 0.60 28.02
N ARG A 762 -42.99 1.82 28.20
CA ARG A 762 -43.22 2.41 29.52
C ARG A 762 -44.22 1.61 30.33
N GLU A 763 -45.36 1.24 29.73
CA GLU A 763 -46.42 0.44 30.38
C GLU A 763 -45.90 -0.92 30.85
N ILE A 764 -45.17 -1.65 29.99
CA ILE A 764 -44.57 -2.95 30.33
C ILE A 764 -43.55 -2.82 31.46
N ILE A 765 -42.68 -1.80 31.41
CA ILE A 765 -41.68 -1.55 32.45
C ILE A 765 -42.36 -1.21 33.78
N GLN A 766 -43.38 -0.35 33.75
CA GLN A 766 -44.13 0.04 34.92
C GLN A 766 -44.82 -1.18 35.54
N ALA A 767 -45.60 -1.94 34.78
CA ALA A 767 -46.28 -3.14 35.26
C ALA A 767 -45.30 -4.19 35.84
N ASN A 768 -44.11 -4.35 35.23
CA ASN A 768 -43.12 -5.32 35.71
C ASN A 768 -42.35 -4.86 36.95
N LEU A 769 -42.10 -3.56 37.10
CA LEU A 769 -41.16 -3.06 38.11
C LEU A 769 -41.80 -2.21 39.21
N GLU A 770 -43.02 -1.71 39.05
CA GLU A 770 -43.62 -0.74 39.97
C GLU A 770 -43.78 -1.28 41.39
N GLU A 771 -44.45 -2.42 41.55
CA GLU A 771 -44.59 -3.07 42.84
C GLU A 771 -43.22 -3.50 43.41
N PHE A 772 -42.37 -4.06 42.55
CA PHE A 772 -41.03 -4.50 42.92
C PHE A 772 -40.19 -3.36 43.49
N ILE A 773 -40.24 -2.17 42.90
CA ILE A 773 -39.47 -1.00 43.34
C ILE A 773 -40.13 -0.33 44.55
N LYS A 774 -41.44 -0.02 44.47
CA LYS A 774 -42.14 0.78 45.48
C LYS A 774 -42.34 0.03 46.79
N CYS A 775 -42.90 -1.19 46.76
CA CYS A 775 -43.21 -1.94 47.98
C CYS A 775 -41.95 -2.31 48.76
N ASN A 776 -40.85 -2.58 48.05
CA ASN A 776 -39.57 -2.93 48.66
C ASN A 776 -38.69 -1.72 48.98
N ARG A 777 -39.11 -0.51 48.60
CA ARG A 777 -38.35 0.75 48.77
C ARG A 777 -36.94 0.65 48.17
N ILE A 778 -36.84 0.12 46.96
CA ILE A 778 -35.55 -0.06 46.26
C ILE A 778 -34.97 1.31 45.94
N SER A 779 -33.78 1.60 46.46
CA SER A 779 -33.06 2.85 46.16
C SER A 779 -32.07 2.69 45.02
N HIS A 780 -31.55 1.48 44.78
CA HIS A 780 -30.58 1.18 43.74
C HIS A 780 -31.01 -0.05 42.93
N ILE A 781 -31.05 0.05 41.60
CA ILE A 781 -31.35 -1.07 40.70
C ILE A 781 -30.10 -1.53 39.93
N CYS A 782 -29.77 -2.81 40.06
CA CYS A 782 -28.74 -3.50 39.31
C CYS A 782 -29.33 -4.10 38.04
N LEU A 783 -28.85 -3.61 36.89
CA LEU A 783 -29.19 -4.14 35.57
C LEU A 783 -28.25 -5.33 35.28
N ALA A 784 -28.60 -6.51 35.81
CA ALA A 784 -27.80 -7.73 35.72
C ALA A 784 -27.84 -8.41 34.33
N CYS A 785 -28.09 -7.62 33.28
CA CYS A 785 -28.00 -7.97 31.86
C CYS A 785 -27.46 -6.75 31.11
N THR A 786 -26.41 -6.92 30.31
CA THR A 786 -25.71 -5.83 29.64
C THR A 786 -26.59 -5.09 28.63
N HIS A 787 -27.56 -5.76 28.01
CA HIS A 787 -28.51 -5.11 27.10
C HIS A 787 -29.51 -4.20 27.81
N TYR A 788 -29.82 -4.42 29.10
CA TYR A 788 -30.80 -3.62 29.85
C TYR A 788 -30.41 -2.15 30.02
N ASP A 789 -29.17 -1.78 29.69
CA ASP A 789 -28.75 -0.38 29.60
C ASP A 789 -29.65 0.44 28.66
N TYR A 790 -30.27 -0.18 27.63
CA TYR A 790 -31.27 0.49 26.77
C TYR A 790 -32.56 0.87 27.50
N LEU A 791 -32.92 0.16 28.57
CA LEU A 791 -34.10 0.43 29.39
C LEU A 791 -33.84 1.54 30.41
N LYS A 792 -32.57 1.88 30.70
CA LYS A 792 -32.17 2.82 31.75
C LYS A 792 -32.87 4.17 31.63
N ALA A 793 -32.99 4.71 30.42
CA ALA A 793 -33.66 5.99 30.18
C ALA A 793 -35.15 5.92 30.54
N THR A 794 -35.85 4.89 30.06
CA THR A 794 -37.28 4.69 30.30
C THR A 794 -37.58 4.36 31.77
N ILE A 795 -36.76 3.53 32.42
CA ILE A 795 -36.90 3.24 33.86
C ILE A 795 -36.67 4.50 34.69
N LYS A 796 -35.65 5.31 34.35
CA LYS A 796 -35.36 6.56 35.06
C LYS A 796 -36.50 7.56 34.93
N ASP A 797 -37.09 7.61 33.75
CA ASP A 797 -38.20 8.48 33.42
C ASP A 797 -39.51 8.07 34.14
N ILE A 798 -39.72 6.78 34.42
CA ILE A 798 -40.85 6.29 35.24
C ILE A 798 -40.60 6.44 36.75
N PHE A 799 -39.40 6.11 37.22
CA PHE A 799 -39.11 5.92 38.65
C PHE A 799 -38.18 6.98 39.26
N GLY A 800 -37.79 8.02 38.51
CA GLY A 800 -37.19 9.29 38.95
C GLY A 800 -35.93 9.22 39.84
N GLU A 801 -36.13 8.82 41.10
CA GLU A 801 -35.14 8.82 42.19
C GLU A 801 -34.21 7.59 42.18
N LEU A 802 -34.55 6.56 41.39
CA LEU A 802 -33.84 5.28 41.34
C LEU A 802 -32.40 5.44 40.81
N GLN A 803 -31.42 4.98 41.59
CA GLN A 803 -30.02 4.94 41.18
C GLN A 803 -29.71 3.64 40.41
N PHE A 804 -28.86 3.71 39.38
CA PHE A 804 -28.59 2.57 38.51
C PHE A 804 -27.18 2.00 38.69
N ILE A 805 -27.10 0.67 38.74
CA ILE A 805 -25.85 -0.09 38.71
C ILE A 805 -25.80 -0.84 37.37
N SER A 806 -25.06 -0.27 36.41
CA SER A 806 -24.91 -0.84 35.07
C SER A 806 -23.77 -1.86 35.03
N THR A 807 -24.08 -3.06 34.55
CA THR A 807 -23.07 -4.10 34.27
C THR A 807 -22.21 -3.80 33.04
N VAL A 808 -22.66 -2.90 32.15
CA VAL A 808 -21.83 -2.43 31.04
C VAL A 808 -20.74 -1.51 31.56
N GLU A 809 -21.09 -0.51 32.39
CA GLU A 809 -20.12 0.43 32.96
C GLU A 809 -18.99 -0.29 33.72
N THR A 810 -19.31 -1.36 34.44
CA THR A 810 -18.33 -2.12 35.23
C THR A 810 -17.34 -2.90 34.36
N VAL A 811 -17.77 -3.41 33.20
CA VAL A 811 -16.86 -4.02 32.20
C VAL A 811 -15.94 -2.95 31.59
N ILE A 812 -16.47 -1.78 31.27
CA ILE A 812 -15.69 -0.65 30.72
C ILE A 812 -14.61 -0.20 31.71
N ASP A 813 -14.96 -0.06 32.99
CA ASP A 813 -14.04 0.37 34.05
C ASP A 813 -12.90 -0.64 34.27
N GLU A 814 -13.17 -1.95 34.21
CA GLU A 814 -12.13 -2.99 34.33
C GLU A 814 -11.18 -2.97 33.14
N VAL A 815 -11.70 -2.88 31.92
CA VAL A 815 -10.87 -2.73 30.71
C VAL A 815 -9.99 -1.49 30.84
N LYS A 816 -10.53 -0.36 31.29
CA LYS A 816 -9.77 0.89 31.51
C LYS A 816 -8.65 0.70 32.54
N ASN A 817 -8.91 0.03 33.65
CA ASN A 817 -7.92 -0.22 34.68
C ASN A 817 -6.81 -1.17 34.22
N LEU A 818 -7.13 -2.17 33.42
CA LEU A 818 -6.13 -3.07 32.83
C LEU A 818 -5.28 -2.35 31.79
N LEU A 819 -5.91 -1.53 30.94
CA LEU A 819 -5.22 -0.72 29.94
C LEU A 819 -4.25 0.29 30.56
N LYS A 820 -4.58 0.90 31.71
CA LYS A 820 -3.65 1.78 32.47
C LYS A 820 -2.38 1.07 32.93
N ARG A 821 -2.44 -0.25 33.16
CA ARG A 821 -1.31 -1.07 33.60
C ARG A 821 -0.50 -1.63 32.42
N LEU A 822 -0.96 -1.40 31.19
CA LEU A 822 -0.30 -1.84 29.96
C LEU A 822 0.39 -0.64 29.28
N PRO A 823 1.55 -0.84 28.65
CA PRO A 823 2.28 0.23 27.98
C PRO A 823 1.63 0.59 26.63
N LEU A 824 0.48 1.27 26.67
CA LEU A 824 -0.28 1.76 25.52
C LEU A 824 0.52 2.77 24.69
N GLN A 825 0.36 2.73 23.36
CA GLN A 825 0.96 3.68 22.43
C GLN A 825 -0.08 4.22 21.46
N LEU A 826 0.14 5.45 20.97
CA LEU A 826 -0.66 6.09 19.93
C LEU A 826 -0.75 5.21 18.67
N GLY A 827 -1.95 5.01 18.14
CA GLY A 827 -2.22 4.19 16.96
C GLY A 827 -3.66 4.30 16.48
N GLU A 828 -3.92 3.84 15.25
CA GLU A 828 -5.26 3.77 14.65
C GLU A 828 -6.07 2.62 15.27
N ARG A 829 -7.40 2.82 15.35
CA ARG A 829 -8.34 1.85 15.92
C ARG A 829 -9.03 1.08 14.80
N GLU A 830 -9.19 -0.21 15.00
CA GLU A 830 -9.90 -1.10 14.08
C GLU A 830 -10.97 -1.89 14.84
N LEU A 831 -12.22 -1.84 14.37
CA LEU A 831 -13.33 -2.64 14.86
C LEU A 831 -13.69 -3.69 13.81
N GLU A 832 -13.57 -4.97 14.15
CA GLU A 832 -13.92 -6.08 13.27
C GLU A 832 -15.13 -6.84 13.85
N PHE A 833 -16.17 -7.00 13.03
CA PHE A 833 -17.37 -7.77 13.39
C PHE A 833 -17.22 -9.22 12.94
N VAL A 834 -17.36 -10.17 13.87
CA VAL A 834 -17.25 -11.60 13.62
C VAL A 834 -18.60 -12.28 13.90
N LYS A 835 -19.28 -12.75 12.85
CA LYS A 835 -20.53 -13.50 12.96
C LYS A 835 -20.26 -15.01 12.96
N MET A 836 -20.80 -15.75 13.93
CA MET A 836 -20.95 -17.21 13.83
C MET A 836 -22.22 -17.56 13.03
N ALA A 837 -22.19 -18.68 12.29
CA ALA A 837 -23.06 -19.01 11.15
C ALA A 837 -24.60 -18.97 11.37
N LYS A 838 -25.34 -18.81 10.26
CA LYS A 838 -26.82 -18.81 10.16
C LYS A 838 -27.45 -20.21 10.33
N LYS A 839 -28.50 -20.30 11.14
CA LYS A 839 -29.64 -21.19 10.89
C LYS A 839 -30.94 -20.39 11.11
N GLY A 840 -31.81 -20.38 10.09
CA GLY A 840 -33.16 -19.77 10.12
C GLY A 840 -33.23 -18.32 9.61
N ARG A 841 -33.75 -18.14 8.40
CA ARG A 841 -34.41 -16.88 7.96
C ARG A 841 -35.89 -16.99 8.37
N ASP A 842 -36.57 -15.86 8.56
CA ASP A 842 -38.04 -15.70 8.64
C ASP A 842 -38.75 -15.45 10.00
N PHE A 843 -38.08 -14.89 11.02
CA PHE A 843 -38.81 -14.36 12.20
C PHE A 843 -38.89 -12.82 12.26
N ASP A 844 -37.97 -12.10 11.61
CA ASP A 844 -37.86 -10.64 11.73
C ASP A 844 -38.74 -9.85 10.74
N ARG A 845 -39.35 -10.49 9.72
CA ARG A 845 -40.10 -9.80 8.65
C ARG A 845 -41.61 -9.75 8.87
N LEU A 846 -42.21 -10.75 9.55
CA LEU A 846 -43.66 -10.85 9.75
C LEU A 846 -44.21 -9.92 10.84
N ILE A 847 -43.37 -9.47 11.78
CA ILE A 847 -43.79 -8.59 12.90
C ILE A 847 -43.95 -7.12 12.46
N LEU A 848 -43.26 -6.70 11.40
CA LEU A 848 -43.29 -5.31 10.92
C LEU A 848 -44.52 -5.00 10.02
N GLU A 849 -44.98 -5.97 9.23
CA GLU A 849 -46.07 -5.74 8.25
C GLU A 849 -47.46 -5.63 8.90
N GLU A 850 -47.72 -6.29 10.03
CA GLU A 850 -49.03 -6.24 10.71
C GLU A 850 -49.19 -5.05 11.67
N ILE A 851 -48.09 -4.46 12.17
CA ILE A 851 -48.14 -3.28 13.04
C ILE A 851 -48.49 -2.02 12.24
N ILE A 852 -48.05 -1.93 10.99
CA ILE A 852 -48.30 -0.81 10.08
C ILE A 852 -49.78 -0.72 9.67
N LEU A 853 -50.55 -1.81 9.76
CA LEU A 853 -51.93 -1.89 9.28
C LEU A 853 -53.01 -1.58 10.32
N SER A 854 -52.67 -1.24 11.57
CA SER A 854 -53.66 -0.91 12.61
C SER A 854 -53.74 0.60 12.87
N GLN A 855 -54.55 1.32 12.07
CA GLN A 855 -54.88 2.73 12.32
C GLN A 855 -56.28 2.89 12.94
N TYR A 856 -56.38 3.92 13.80
CA TYR A 856 -57.56 4.53 14.44
C TYR A 856 -58.05 3.88 15.74
N LEU A 857 -57.67 4.48 16.88
CA LEU A 857 -58.41 4.34 18.14
C LEU A 857 -58.51 5.69 18.89
N THR A 858 -59.72 6.00 19.34
CA THR A 858 -60.25 7.21 20.00
C THR A 858 -60.17 7.14 21.54
N PRO A 859 -60.49 8.22 22.28
CA PRO A 859 -60.34 8.27 23.75
C PRO A 859 -61.10 7.21 24.56
N ASN A 860 -62.23 6.69 24.07
CA ASN A 860 -62.95 5.58 24.74
C ASN A 860 -62.18 4.25 24.67
N GLU A 861 -61.29 4.07 23.69
CA GLU A 861 -60.48 2.87 23.56
C GLU A 861 -59.27 2.87 24.51
N LYS A 862 -58.88 4.03 25.05
CA LYS A 862 -57.88 4.14 26.12
C LYS A 862 -58.39 3.61 27.47
N VAL A 863 -59.69 3.63 27.72
CA VAL A 863 -60.32 3.05 28.92
C VAL A 863 -60.40 1.52 28.80
N ARG A 864 -60.63 1.01 27.58
CA ARG A 864 -60.73 -0.43 27.26
C ARG A 864 -59.42 -1.20 27.43
N PHE A 865 -58.25 -0.57 27.24
CA PHE A 865 -56.94 -1.23 27.43
C PHE A 865 -56.61 -1.55 28.89
N GLY A 866 -57.09 -0.74 29.85
CA GLY A 866 -57.00 -1.05 31.28
C GLY A 866 -57.90 -2.22 31.70
N GLU A 867 -59.04 -2.41 31.01
CA GLU A 867 -59.91 -3.58 31.20
C GLU A 867 -59.34 -4.84 30.53
N MET A 868 -58.56 -4.70 29.45
CA MET A 868 -58.00 -5.83 28.68
C MET A 868 -56.90 -6.60 29.44
N GLU A 869 -56.11 -5.94 30.28
CA GLU A 869 -55.12 -6.62 31.13
C GLU A 869 -55.79 -7.46 32.23
N ASN A 870 -56.87 -6.95 32.82
CA ASN A 870 -57.69 -7.68 33.79
C ASN A 870 -58.51 -8.79 33.10
N GLN A 871 -58.96 -8.59 31.85
CA GLN A 871 -59.60 -9.64 31.05
C GLN A 871 -58.64 -10.75 30.64
N ILE A 872 -57.39 -10.47 30.24
CA ILE A 872 -56.43 -11.53 29.87
C ILE A 872 -56.07 -12.38 31.09
N LYS A 873 -55.85 -11.75 32.25
CA LYS A 873 -55.64 -12.46 33.52
C LYS A 873 -56.87 -13.30 33.89
N GLY A 874 -58.08 -12.76 33.75
CA GLY A 874 -59.34 -13.47 33.98
C GLY A 874 -59.67 -14.60 32.98
N ILE A 875 -59.32 -14.44 31.69
CA ILE A 875 -59.49 -15.46 30.64
C ILE A 875 -58.57 -16.65 30.88
N ILE A 876 -57.34 -16.40 31.32
CA ILE A 876 -56.38 -17.46 31.68
C ILE A 876 -56.85 -18.21 32.93
N GLN A 877 -57.37 -17.50 33.93
CA GLN A 877 -57.93 -18.08 35.16
C GLN A 877 -59.21 -18.91 34.90
N ASN A 878 -60.08 -18.45 34.00
CA ASN A 878 -61.32 -19.17 33.61
C ASN A 878 -61.05 -20.36 32.67
N LYS A 879 -60.07 -20.30 31.76
CA LYS A 879 -59.78 -21.38 30.80
C LYS A 879 -58.87 -22.49 31.34
N LEU A 880 -58.07 -22.21 32.37
CA LEU A 880 -57.23 -23.20 33.06
C LEU A 880 -57.91 -23.80 34.30
N ALA A 881 -59.24 -23.65 34.43
CA ALA A 881 -60.12 -24.15 35.49
C ALA A 881 -59.37 -24.55 36.78
N GLU A 882 -59.28 -23.61 37.73
CA GLU A 882 -58.66 -23.71 39.07
C GLU A 882 -57.18 -23.27 39.22
N THR A 883 -56.52 -22.74 38.19
CA THR A 883 -55.14 -22.20 38.34
C THR A 883 -55.13 -20.73 38.77
N ARG A 884 -54.45 -20.38 39.87
CA ARG A 884 -54.31 -18.97 40.32
C ARG A 884 -53.22 -18.24 39.52
N ALA A 885 -53.35 -16.92 39.36
CA ALA A 885 -52.37 -16.11 38.60
C ALA A 885 -50.93 -16.22 39.13
N GLU A 886 -50.78 -16.52 40.42
CA GLU A 886 -49.50 -16.71 41.12
C GLU A 886 -48.79 -18.04 40.75
N GLU A 887 -49.51 -18.99 40.16
CA GLU A 887 -49.05 -20.37 39.90
C GLU A 887 -48.54 -20.58 38.45
N ILE A 888 -48.42 -19.49 37.67
CA ILE A 888 -47.91 -19.52 36.30
C ILE A 888 -46.38 -19.40 36.28
N GLU A 889 -45.71 -20.42 35.76
CA GLU A 889 -44.24 -20.54 35.71
C GLU A 889 -43.60 -19.74 34.57
N ASP A 890 -44.22 -19.69 33.39
CA ASP A 890 -43.72 -18.99 32.20
C ASP A 890 -44.87 -18.61 31.27
N ILE A 891 -44.81 -17.43 30.63
CA ILE A 891 -45.75 -17.00 29.59
C ILE A 891 -44.95 -16.46 28.42
N LYS A 892 -45.15 -17.04 27.24
CA LYS A 892 -44.54 -16.61 25.98
C LYS A 892 -45.61 -16.48 24.92
N PHE A 893 -45.53 -15.44 24.09
CA PHE A 893 -46.36 -15.40 22.89
C PHE A 893 -46.00 -16.60 22.01
N PHE A 894 -47.02 -17.38 21.66
CA PHE A 894 -46.88 -18.46 20.69
C PHE A 894 -47.02 -17.89 19.28
N ASP A 895 -48.02 -17.05 19.09
CA ASP A 895 -48.28 -16.27 17.87
C ASP A 895 -49.00 -14.96 18.21
N SER A 896 -49.48 -14.24 17.19
CA SER A 896 -50.17 -12.96 17.32
C SER A 896 -51.53 -13.05 18.03
N LYS A 897 -52.08 -14.25 18.26
CA LYS A 897 -53.42 -14.47 18.82
C LYS A 897 -53.44 -15.37 20.05
N SER A 898 -52.32 -15.96 20.44
CA SER A 898 -52.25 -16.92 21.53
C SER A 898 -50.97 -16.83 22.33
N VAL A 899 -51.08 -17.16 23.62
CA VAL A 899 -49.95 -17.25 24.55
C VAL A 899 -49.75 -18.69 24.97
N LYS A 900 -48.49 -19.11 24.95
CA LYS A 900 -48.05 -20.34 25.59
C LYS A 900 -47.83 -20.08 27.07
N VAL A 901 -48.63 -20.72 27.91
CA VAL A 901 -48.59 -20.60 29.36
C VAL A 901 -48.10 -21.91 29.94
N LYS A 902 -47.07 -21.85 30.79
CA LYS A 902 -46.54 -23.00 31.50
C LYS A 902 -46.91 -22.92 32.98
N SER A 903 -47.50 -23.98 33.52
CA SER A 903 -47.85 -24.11 34.94
C SER A 903 -47.81 -25.59 35.34
N TYR A 904 -47.29 -25.89 36.54
CA TYR A 904 -47.03 -27.25 37.06
C TYR A 904 -46.32 -28.17 36.05
N GLY A 905 -45.30 -27.67 35.35
CA GLY A 905 -44.55 -28.42 34.35
C GLY A 905 -45.29 -28.77 33.04
N LYS A 906 -46.56 -28.37 32.86
CA LYS A 906 -47.34 -28.55 31.63
C LYS A 906 -47.47 -27.22 30.86
N GLU A 907 -47.45 -27.30 29.53
CA GLU A 907 -47.60 -26.13 28.64
C GLU A 907 -48.95 -26.14 27.92
N TRP A 908 -49.60 -24.97 27.90
CA TRP A 908 -50.89 -24.73 27.27
C TRP A 908 -50.75 -23.62 26.24
N VAL A 909 -51.39 -23.73 25.08
CA VAL A 909 -51.52 -22.62 24.12
C VAL A 909 -52.93 -22.05 24.26
N ILE A 910 -53.01 -20.83 24.77
CA ILE A 910 -54.28 -20.18 25.12
C ILE A 910 -54.53 -19.04 24.12
N SER A 911 -55.61 -19.17 23.34
CA SER A 911 -56.09 -18.08 22.48
C SER A 911 -56.55 -16.91 23.35
N LEU A 912 -55.93 -15.75 23.10
CA LEU A 912 -56.19 -14.48 23.78
C LEU A 912 -57.50 -13.82 23.31
N PHE A 913 -58.07 -14.28 22.19
CA PHE A 913 -59.34 -13.79 21.65
C PHE A 913 -60.43 -14.87 21.77
N PRO A 914 -61.72 -14.50 22.01
CA PRO A 914 -62.84 -15.43 21.92
C PRO A 914 -62.89 -16.04 20.51
N ARG A 915 -63.23 -17.32 20.40
CA ARG A 915 -63.60 -17.90 19.10
C ARG A 915 -64.96 -17.33 18.71
N ASP A 916 -65.14 -16.99 17.44
CA ASP A 916 -66.47 -17.12 16.82
C ASP A 916 -66.86 -18.61 16.79
#